data_AF-A0A535GH26-F1
#
_entry.id   AF-A0A535GH26-F1
#
_cell.length_a   1.000
_cell.length_b   1.000
_cell.length_c   1.000
_cell.angle_alpha   90.00
_cell.angle_beta   90.00
_cell.angle_gamma   90.00
#
_symmetry.space_group_name_H-M   'P 1'
#
loop_
_entity.id
_entity.type
_entity.pdbx_description
1 polymer ?
#
loop_
_entity_poly.entity_id
_entity_poly.type
_entity_poly.pdbx_seq_one_letter_code
_entity_poly.pdbx_strand_id
1 'polypeptide(L)'
;MATRVLIVDDHLAIREGIRSLLAPEGDFVVVGEAVDGADGVEKALELKPDLILLDNSMPGKTGLEVARELKPLLPSTSIVFLTLDPGIRDLALAVGAVAHISKDASPQQMLKVLRGAAQQHERRKVGSTTLTEKERALADALLAAKLITEQQLDQIVAQRQPRELLSSVVVRSRLVPDVQLAQILSRVSGRPLMTLAPRSESSDPSGARIGRSARRVVDPIDPTVARQLPHRFSEQRHAVLVTFGRSEATLALADPFDEQTRREVQDMLAGIHTSIVVATVADIDAAIVRAFGAPTAKIVPFSAAASGGRKQRRRPVFLVAAVAAAFLFLATGIGVLLAPAAGGLSARGQLTIFQGNVEYRRAGGQYAAATTGQIVRQGDSVRTGLSGHAAITFFDQSVVVFEPSTEVDVVALRALNGGDIDVTLRQGAGKTWHVVTHQLTPDGHYVVLTPMTQTSVVGTAFQVRVDAQTGASTVTATDGVVRTSGLGEGARTTVQLTQGMGTTVSARGSTPSDPVAMRTQTVTFAMDDARDAVVVAPNGEASGVRSGEIVRYIPGSSVTKTASQVMVSVPADFDRFATIVQPSDPGAREVVVHAQLRTASGSVAAQVSDQPQVAAGVAKTGVGIAPQGLVTLSTTVVEQFPQPVAVQAPPPATFDPFAFARSTSQPVGQPGPAGAAGSPGP
;
A
#
# COMPACT_ATOMS: atom_id res chain seq x y z
N MET A 1 -4.25 12.71 34.57
CA MET A 1 -4.81 11.61 35.39
C MET A 1 -3.98 10.37 35.13
N ALA A 2 -3.82 9.49 36.11
CA ALA A 2 -3.13 8.22 35.91
C ALA A 2 -4.00 7.26 35.09
N THR A 3 -3.39 6.52 34.16
CA THR A 3 -4.05 5.57 33.27
C THR A 3 -4.48 4.33 34.04
N ARG A 4 -5.77 3.98 33.98
CA ARG A 4 -6.36 2.82 34.66
C ARG A 4 -6.08 1.56 33.86
N VAL A 5 -5.31 0.63 34.43
CA VAL A 5 -4.84 -0.59 33.77
C VAL A 5 -5.51 -1.82 34.35
N LEU A 6 -6.07 -2.68 33.50
CA LEU A 6 -6.49 -4.04 33.84
C LEU A 6 -5.45 -5.03 33.30
N ILE A 7 -4.99 -5.97 34.14
CA ILE A 7 -4.04 -7.01 33.74
C ILE A 7 -4.80 -8.34 33.63
N VAL A 8 -4.67 -9.03 32.50
CA VAL A 8 -5.35 -10.31 32.21
C VAL A 8 -4.28 -11.31 31.78
N ASP A 9 -3.94 -12.25 32.65
CA ASP A 9 -2.93 -13.29 32.40
C ASP A 9 -3.21 -14.46 33.34
N ASP A 10 -3.05 -15.70 32.89
CA ASP A 10 -3.33 -16.90 33.70
C ASP A 10 -2.21 -17.20 34.73
N HIS A 11 -1.01 -16.66 34.52
CA HIS A 11 0.13 -16.86 35.40
C HIS A 11 0.21 -15.78 36.48
N LEU A 12 0.03 -16.19 37.75
CA LEU A 12 0.14 -15.29 38.91
C LEU A 12 1.45 -14.50 38.95
N ALA A 13 2.58 -15.15 38.65
CA ALA A 13 3.90 -14.52 38.69
C ALA A 13 4.02 -13.35 37.68
N ILE A 14 3.38 -13.44 36.51
CA ILE A 14 3.38 -12.37 35.51
C ILE A 14 2.56 -11.19 36.02
N ARG A 15 1.37 -11.44 36.58
CA ARG A 15 0.52 -10.37 37.14
C ARG A 15 1.23 -9.63 38.28
N GLU A 16 1.89 -10.34 39.18
CA GLU A 16 2.68 -9.73 40.27
C GLU A 16 3.88 -8.95 39.74
N GLY A 17 4.57 -9.47 38.72
CA GLY A 17 5.67 -8.79 38.05
C GLY A 17 5.25 -7.47 37.41
N ILE A 18 4.16 -7.48 36.64
CA ILE A 18 3.62 -6.26 36.00
C ILE A 18 3.11 -5.28 37.05
N ARG A 19 2.40 -5.75 38.09
CA ARG A 19 1.95 -4.88 39.19
C ARG A 19 3.13 -4.18 39.86
N SER A 20 4.20 -4.92 40.14
CA SER A 20 5.43 -4.39 40.74
C SER A 20 6.17 -3.41 39.81
N LEU A 21 6.12 -3.64 38.51
CA LEU A 21 6.67 -2.74 37.49
C LEU A 21 5.90 -1.43 37.40
N LEU A 22 4.57 -1.47 37.50
CA LEU A 22 3.71 -0.29 37.35
C LEU A 22 3.54 0.50 38.67
N ALA A 23 3.67 -0.15 39.83
CA ALA A 23 3.52 0.49 41.13
C ALA A 23 4.38 1.76 41.37
N PRO A 24 5.68 1.82 40.98
CA PRO A 24 6.48 3.03 41.14
C PRO A 24 6.18 4.11 40.08
N GLU A 25 5.45 3.77 39.01
CA GLU A 25 5.18 4.65 37.88
C GLU A 25 3.88 5.44 38.16
N GLY A 26 4.00 6.69 38.59
CA GLY A 26 2.86 7.53 38.98
C GLY A 26 1.86 7.88 37.86
N ASP A 27 2.15 7.46 36.62
CA ASP A 27 1.28 7.60 35.44
C ASP A 27 0.34 6.40 35.22
N PHE A 28 0.48 5.29 35.96
CA PHE A 28 -0.38 4.11 35.85
C PHE A 28 -1.01 3.72 37.19
N VAL A 29 -2.25 3.21 37.14
CA VAL A 29 -2.94 2.62 38.30
C VAL A 29 -3.57 1.30 37.87
N VAL A 30 -3.15 0.20 38.50
CA VAL A 30 -3.76 -1.12 38.27
C VAL A 30 -5.12 -1.14 39.00
N VAL A 31 -6.21 -1.25 38.24
CA VAL A 31 -7.59 -1.20 38.77
C VAL A 31 -8.20 -2.58 38.96
N GLY A 32 -7.58 -3.62 38.40
CA GLY A 32 -8.03 -5.00 38.55
C GLY A 32 -7.07 -5.97 37.87
N GLU A 33 -7.26 -7.24 38.21
CA GLU A 33 -6.54 -8.37 37.63
C GLU A 33 -7.50 -9.50 37.32
N ALA A 34 -7.29 -10.15 36.18
CA ALA A 34 -8.05 -11.31 35.77
C ALA A 34 -7.16 -12.53 35.52
N VAL A 35 -7.70 -13.71 35.82
CA VAL A 35 -6.95 -14.98 35.79
C VAL A 35 -7.19 -15.80 34.51
N ASP A 36 -8.17 -15.43 33.71
CA ASP A 36 -8.46 -16.04 32.42
C ASP A 36 -9.25 -15.05 31.53
N GLY A 37 -9.54 -15.46 30.30
CA GLY A 37 -10.24 -14.59 29.36
C GLY A 37 -11.71 -14.30 29.73
N ALA A 38 -12.40 -15.19 30.44
CA ALA A 38 -13.79 -14.96 30.85
C ALA A 38 -13.86 -13.92 31.98
N ASP A 39 -13.03 -14.10 33.00
CA ASP A 39 -12.81 -13.15 34.10
C ASP A 39 -12.32 -11.79 33.56
N GLY A 40 -11.47 -11.83 32.53
CA GLY A 40 -10.97 -10.63 31.84
C GLY A 40 -12.07 -9.81 31.17
N VAL A 41 -13.02 -10.47 30.50
CA VAL A 41 -14.17 -9.79 29.88
C VAL A 41 -15.09 -9.20 30.96
N GLU A 42 -15.43 -9.97 31.99
CA GLU A 42 -16.32 -9.53 33.08
C GLU A 42 -15.76 -8.28 33.78
N LYS A 43 -14.50 -8.33 34.21
CA LYS A 43 -13.83 -7.21 34.88
C LYS A 43 -13.60 -6.03 33.97
N ALA A 44 -13.36 -6.23 32.67
CA ALA A 44 -13.23 -5.12 31.74
C ALA A 44 -14.54 -4.32 31.62
N LEU A 45 -15.68 -5.02 31.56
CA LEU A 45 -17.01 -4.39 31.47
C LEU A 45 -17.42 -3.69 32.77
N GLU A 46 -17.07 -4.26 33.92
CA GLU A 46 -17.32 -3.66 35.24
C GLU A 46 -16.43 -2.44 35.49
N LEU A 47 -15.11 -2.60 35.35
CA LEU A 47 -14.12 -1.60 35.75
C LEU A 47 -13.93 -0.49 34.71
N LYS A 48 -14.28 -0.76 33.44
CA LYS A 48 -14.07 0.15 32.29
C LYS A 48 -12.66 0.77 32.30
N PRO A 49 -11.60 -0.06 32.16
CA PRO A 49 -10.22 0.43 32.20
C PRO A 49 -9.89 1.28 30.98
N ASP A 50 -8.91 2.17 31.12
CA ASP A 50 -8.37 2.95 30.00
C ASP A 50 -7.46 2.06 29.11
N LEU A 51 -6.75 1.11 29.75
CA LEU A 51 -5.84 0.18 29.10
C LEU A 51 -6.00 -1.26 29.64
N ILE A 52 -5.97 -2.25 28.76
CA ILE A 52 -5.93 -3.68 29.11
C ILE A 52 -4.61 -4.27 28.64
N LEU A 53 -3.85 -4.85 29.56
CA LEU A 53 -2.73 -5.76 29.27
C LEU A 53 -3.29 -7.18 29.19
N LEU A 54 -3.26 -7.76 28.00
CA LEU A 54 -3.97 -8.99 27.70
C LEU A 54 -3.00 -10.07 27.23
N ASP A 55 -2.88 -11.14 28.01
CA ASP A 55 -2.22 -12.35 27.54
C ASP A 55 -3.03 -12.99 26.41
N ASN A 56 -2.33 -13.58 25.45
CA ASN A 56 -3.01 -14.37 24.45
C ASN A 56 -3.27 -15.81 24.91
N SER A 57 -2.26 -16.42 25.56
CA SER A 57 -2.21 -17.86 25.77
C SER A 57 -2.84 -18.24 27.11
N MET A 58 -4.16 -18.03 27.21
CA MET A 58 -4.94 -18.34 28.42
C MET A 58 -5.89 -19.53 28.20
N PRO A 59 -6.18 -20.33 29.24
CA PRO A 59 -7.18 -21.39 29.16
C PRO A 59 -8.59 -20.82 28.96
N GLY A 60 -9.41 -21.56 28.20
CA GLY A 60 -10.79 -21.16 27.88
C GLY A 60 -10.86 -20.20 26.69
N LYS A 61 -10.86 -18.89 26.96
CA LYS A 61 -10.90 -17.85 25.92
C LYS A 61 -9.50 -17.29 25.67
N THR A 62 -9.06 -17.34 24.41
CA THR A 62 -7.79 -16.75 23.98
C THR A 62 -7.85 -15.22 24.03
N GLY A 63 -6.69 -14.56 24.15
CA GLY A 63 -6.64 -13.09 24.14
C GLY A 63 -7.23 -12.47 22.87
N LEU A 64 -7.09 -13.12 21.70
CA LEU A 64 -7.74 -12.67 20.47
C LEU A 64 -9.27 -12.70 20.55
N GLU A 65 -9.85 -13.74 21.15
CA GLU A 65 -11.30 -13.84 21.34
C GLU A 65 -11.80 -12.78 22.33
N VAL A 66 -11.08 -12.61 23.45
CA VAL A 66 -11.35 -11.55 24.43
C VAL A 66 -11.31 -10.17 23.79
N ALA A 67 -10.29 -9.88 22.97
CA ALA A 67 -10.17 -8.60 22.28
C ALA A 67 -11.30 -8.38 21.27
N ARG A 68 -11.68 -9.41 20.49
CA ARG A 68 -12.81 -9.33 19.55
C ARG A 68 -14.14 -9.05 20.24
N GLU A 69 -14.33 -9.60 21.44
CA GLU A 69 -15.54 -9.40 22.24
C GLU A 69 -15.56 -8.02 22.90
N LEU A 70 -14.43 -7.57 23.46
CA LEU A 70 -14.36 -6.30 24.17
C LEU A 70 -14.28 -5.09 23.24
N LYS A 71 -13.69 -5.21 22.04
CA LYS A 71 -13.47 -4.02 21.19
C LYS A 71 -14.76 -3.32 20.75
N PRO A 72 -15.84 -4.03 20.36
CA PRO A 72 -17.14 -3.39 20.07
C PRO A 72 -17.82 -2.80 21.31
N LEU A 73 -17.63 -3.41 22.49
CA LEU A 73 -18.29 -3.01 23.74
C LEU A 73 -17.57 -1.84 24.43
N LEU A 74 -16.23 -1.80 24.32
CA LEU A 74 -15.34 -0.79 24.90
C LEU A 74 -14.40 -0.23 23.81
N PRO A 75 -14.93 0.49 22.80
CA PRO A 75 -14.15 0.96 21.67
C PRO A 75 -13.02 1.93 22.07
N SER A 76 -13.23 2.66 23.16
CA SER A 76 -12.27 3.63 23.70
C SER A 76 -11.09 2.97 24.41
N THR A 77 -11.27 1.80 25.03
CA THR A 77 -10.23 1.11 25.79
C THR A 77 -9.09 0.65 24.87
N SER A 78 -7.86 0.95 25.27
CA SER A 78 -6.64 0.51 24.58
C SER A 78 -6.30 -0.92 25.00
N ILE A 79 -6.18 -1.84 24.05
CA ILE A 79 -5.77 -3.22 24.33
C ILE A 79 -4.32 -3.42 23.89
N VAL A 80 -3.47 -3.88 24.79
CA VAL A 80 -2.06 -4.20 24.55
C VAL A 80 -1.87 -5.70 24.78
N PHE A 81 -1.46 -6.41 23.73
CA PHE A 81 -1.20 -7.84 23.85
C PHE A 81 0.14 -8.10 24.50
N LEU A 82 0.19 -9.08 25.38
CA LEU A 82 1.38 -9.59 26.03
C LEU A 82 1.56 -11.07 25.65
N THR A 83 2.62 -11.44 24.93
CA THR A 83 2.77 -12.82 24.44
C THR A 83 4.24 -13.19 24.23
N LEU A 84 4.58 -14.48 24.16
CA LEU A 84 5.89 -14.95 23.67
C LEU A 84 5.87 -15.29 22.17
N ASP A 85 4.68 -15.31 21.55
CA ASP A 85 4.50 -15.67 20.15
C ASP A 85 4.54 -14.41 19.25
N PRO A 86 5.59 -14.21 18.44
CA PRO A 86 5.66 -13.06 17.52
C PRO A 86 4.61 -13.13 16.40
N GLY A 87 4.10 -14.32 16.08
CA GLY A 87 3.13 -14.53 14.99
C GLY A 87 1.75 -13.94 15.26
N ILE A 88 1.44 -13.60 16.52
CA ILE A 88 0.12 -13.06 16.86
C ILE A 88 0.01 -11.55 16.69
N ARG A 89 1.12 -10.86 16.46
CA ARG A 89 1.15 -9.40 16.33
C ARG A 89 0.11 -8.90 15.32
N ASP A 90 0.12 -9.48 14.13
CA ASP A 90 -0.75 -9.02 13.03
C ASP A 90 -2.22 -9.31 13.33
N LEU A 91 -2.50 -10.45 13.95
CA LEU A 91 -3.85 -10.82 14.40
C LEU A 91 -4.34 -9.90 15.53
N ALA A 92 -3.49 -9.59 16.50
CA ALA A 92 -3.78 -8.69 17.61
C ALA A 92 -4.11 -7.27 17.09
N LEU A 93 -3.32 -6.75 16.15
CA LEU A 93 -3.58 -5.47 15.51
C LEU A 93 -4.86 -5.49 14.68
N ALA A 94 -5.12 -6.59 13.95
CA ALA A 94 -6.34 -6.75 13.15
C ALA A 94 -7.62 -6.78 14.00
N VAL A 95 -7.56 -7.28 15.25
CA VAL A 95 -8.70 -7.26 16.20
C VAL A 95 -8.81 -5.95 16.99
N GLY A 96 -7.98 -4.95 16.68
CA GLY A 96 -8.08 -3.60 17.23
C GLY A 96 -7.22 -3.34 18.48
N ALA A 97 -6.24 -4.20 18.77
CA ALA A 97 -5.19 -3.87 19.73
C ALA A 97 -4.38 -2.66 19.27
N VAL A 98 -3.89 -1.87 20.21
CA VAL A 98 -3.08 -0.68 19.91
C VAL A 98 -1.59 -1.00 19.88
N ALA A 99 -1.18 -2.07 20.53
CA ALA A 99 0.20 -2.52 20.57
C ALA A 99 0.28 -4.01 20.93
N HIS A 100 1.47 -4.56 20.73
CA HIS A 100 1.87 -5.87 21.21
C HIS A 100 3.22 -5.73 21.92
N ILE A 101 3.45 -6.52 22.95
CA ILE A 101 4.68 -6.57 23.73
C ILE A 101 5.04 -8.04 23.93
N SER A 102 6.31 -8.36 23.74
CA SER A 102 6.80 -9.70 24.06
C SER A 102 6.99 -9.87 25.57
N LYS A 103 6.65 -11.04 26.15
CA LYS A 103 6.81 -11.30 27.59
C LYS A 103 8.28 -11.27 28.05
N ASP A 104 9.23 -11.43 27.13
CA ASP A 104 10.68 -11.31 27.37
C ASP A 104 11.23 -9.88 27.16
N ALA A 105 10.38 -8.91 26.81
CA ALA A 105 10.79 -7.53 26.61
C ALA A 105 11.31 -6.91 27.91
N SER A 106 12.30 -6.02 27.79
CA SER A 106 12.84 -5.34 28.97
C SER A 106 11.78 -4.47 29.65
N PRO A 107 11.86 -4.27 30.98
CA PRO A 107 10.92 -3.42 31.72
C PRO A 107 10.78 -2.02 31.12
N GLN A 108 11.89 -1.42 30.64
CA GLN A 108 11.90 -0.10 30.01
C GLN A 108 11.16 -0.08 28.67
N GLN A 109 11.28 -1.16 27.88
CA GLN A 109 10.56 -1.30 26.62
C GLN A 109 9.05 -1.47 26.88
N MET A 110 8.67 -2.26 27.88
CA MET A 110 7.27 -2.44 28.26
C MET A 110 6.63 -1.10 28.69
N LEU A 111 7.28 -0.35 29.58
CA LEU A 111 6.81 0.97 29.99
C LEU A 111 6.70 1.97 28.82
N LYS A 112 7.65 1.94 27.88
CA LYS A 112 7.60 2.80 26.68
C LYS A 112 6.37 2.50 25.83
N VAL A 113 6.06 1.23 25.61
CA VAL A 113 4.88 0.83 24.82
C VAL A 113 3.58 1.17 25.54
N LEU A 114 3.50 0.92 26.86
CA LEU A 114 2.33 1.26 27.67
C LEU A 114 2.05 2.76 27.68
N ARG A 115 3.09 3.61 27.79
CA ARG A 115 2.95 5.07 27.66
C ARG A 115 2.45 5.49 26.29
N GLY A 116 2.93 4.85 25.22
CA GLY A 116 2.43 5.08 23.86
C GLY A 116 0.95 4.72 23.71
N ALA A 117 0.55 3.57 24.24
CA ALA A 117 -0.84 3.10 24.24
C ALA A 117 -1.77 4.01 25.07
N ALA A 118 -1.30 4.52 26.21
CA ALA A 118 -2.00 5.49 27.04
C ALA A 118 -2.17 6.84 26.31
N GLN A 119 -1.13 7.34 25.63
CA GLN A 119 -1.25 8.54 24.81
C GLN A 119 -2.23 8.37 23.65
N GLN A 120 -2.29 7.18 23.03
CA GLN A 120 -3.26 6.88 21.98
C GLN A 120 -4.69 6.83 22.53
N HIS A 121 -4.89 6.31 23.75
CA HIS A 121 -6.17 6.39 24.46
C HIS A 121 -6.59 7.85 24.66
N GLU A 122 -5.71 8.70 25.20
CA GLU A 122 -6.01 10.12 25.39
C GLU A 122 -6.29 10.83 24.07
N ARG A 123 -5.55 10.53 22.99
CA ARG A 123 -5.82 11.07 21.65
C ARG A 123 -7.17 10.60 21.09
N ARG A 124 -7.60 9.37 21.36
CA ARG A 124 -8.91 8.85 20.97
C ARG A 124 -10.04 9.48 21.79
N LYS A 125 -9.82 9.70 23.08
CA LYS A 125 -10.74 10.41 23.99
C LYS A 125 -10.92 11.87 23.57
N VAL A 126 -9.85 12.54 23.13
CA VAL A 126 -9.87 13.91 22.63
C VAL A 126 -10.43 13.99 21.20
N GLY A 127 -10.19 12.99 20.34
CA GLY A 127 -10.63 12.98 18.94
C GLY A 127 -12.06 12.47 18.68
N SER A 128 -12.70 11.82 19.66
CA SER A 128 -14.01 11.15 19.48
C SER A 128 -15.21 11.90 20.08
N THR A 129 -15.03 13.02 20.80
CA THR A 129 -16.17 13.59 21.56
C THR A 129 -16.18 15.12 21.68
N THR A 130 -15.44 15.86 20.85
CA THR A 130 -15.67 17.32 20.75
C THR A 130 -15.95 17.70 19.31
N LEU A 131 -17.24 17.87 19.01
CA LEU A 131 -17.66 18.62 17.82
C LEU A 131 -16.96 19.98 17.85
N THR A 132 -16.34 20.36 16.74
CA THR A 132 -15.82 21.72 16.60
C THR A 132 -16.95 22.74 16.73
N GLU A 133 -16.65 24.00 17.03
CA GLU A 133 -17.65 25.07 17.16
C GLU A 133 -18.57 25.16 15.92
N LYS A 134 -18.00 24.97 14.72
CA LYS A 134 -18.75 24.95 13.44
C LYS A 134 -19.63 23.72 13.29
N GLU A 135 -19.16 22.54 13.72
CA GLU A 135 -19.95 21.30 13.66
C GLU A 135 -21.07 21.29 14.71
N ARG A 136 -20.84 21.94 15.86
CA ARG A 136 -21.87 22.15 16.86
C ARG A 136 -22.97 23.07 16.34
N ALA A 137 -22.59 24.18 15.69
CA ALA A 137 -23.56 25.07 15.04
C ALA A 137 -24.36 24.35 13.93
N LEU A 138 -23.74 23.42 13.20
CA LEU A 138 -24.44 22.59 12.22
C LEU A 138 -25.41 21.61 12.90
N ALA A 139 -24.95 20.89 13.93
CA ALA A 139 -25.78 19.97 14.70
C ALA A 139 -27.01 20.67 15.29
N ASP A 140 -26.81 21.83 15.94
CA ASP A 140 -27.88 22.64 16.52
C ASP A 140 -28.86 23.11 15.45
N ALA A 141 -28.39 23.51 14.27
CA ALA A 141 -29.24 23.93 13.16
C ALA A 141 -30.07 22.76 12.58
N LEU A 142 -29.50 21.56 12.48
CA LEU A 142 -30.19 20.35 12.00
C LEU A 142 -31.26 19.88 13.00
N LEU A 143 -30.95 19.90 14.30
CA LEU A 143 -31.89 19.59 15.38
C LEU A 143 -33.03 20.62 15.46
N ALA A 144 -32.71 21.91 15.40
CA ALA A 144 -33.70 22.98 15.44
C ALA A 144 -34.67 22.93 14.24
N ALA A 145 -34.16 22.53 13.06
CA ALA A 145 -34.97 22.31 11.87
C ALA A 145 -35.75 20.98 11.89
N LYS A 146 -35.59 20.15 12.94
CA LYS A 146 -36.17 18.81 13.09
C LYS A 146 -35.85 17.87 11.93
N LEU A 147 -34.66 18.02 11.34
CA LEU A 147 -34.19 17.20 10.22
C LEU A 147 -33.49 15.92 10.70
N ILE A 148 -32.95 15.94 11.91
CA ILE A 148 -32.37 14.79 12.61
C ILE A 148 -32.82 14.81 14.08
N THR A 149 -32.78 13.66 14.75
CA THR A 149 -32.98 13.57 16.21
C THR A 149 -31.65 13.58 16.98
N GLU A 150 -31.68 13.86 18.28
CA GLU A 150 -30.50 13.76 19.14
C GLU A 150 -29.89 12.35 19.11
N GLN A 151 -30.74 11.32 19.14
CA GLN A 151 -30.30 9.93 19.04
C GLN A 151 -29.62 9.62 17.69
N GLN A 152 -30.12 10.19 16.59
CA GLN A 152 -29.47 10.04 15.27
C GLN A 152 -28.14 10.80 15.20
N LEU A 153 -28.06 11.99 15.82
CA LEU A 153 -26.82 12.74 15.90
C LEU A 153 -25.76 11.97 16.69
N ASP A 154 -26.12 11.39 17.83
CA ASP A 154 -25.22 10.58 18.65
C ASP A 154 -24.73 9.34 17.89
N GLN A 155 -25.61 8.67 17.14
CA GLN A 155 -25.23 7.55 16.27
C GLN A 155 -24.27 7.97 15.16
N ILE A 156 -24.54 9.11 14.50
CA ILE A 156 -23.67 9.65 13.45
C ILE A 156 -22.28 9.98 14.02
N VAL A 157 -22.23 10.63 15.18
CA VAL A 157 -20.98 10.99 15.85
C VAL A 157 -20.22 9.74 16.31
N ALA A 158 -20.92 8.71 16.80
CA ALA A 158 -20.32 7.46 17.25
C ALA A 158 -19.78 6.60 16.10
N GLN A 159 -20.41 6.64 14.91
CA GLN A 159 -20.03 5.82 13.75
C GLN A 159 -19.09 6.54 12.75
N ARG A 160 -18.86 7.84 12.95
CA ARG A 160 -17.98 8.69 12.12
C ARG A 160 -16.54 8.18 12.14
N GLN A 161 -15.89 8.15 10.97
CA GLN A 161 -14.47 7.81 10.91
C GLN A 161 -13.61 8.87 11.61
N PRO A 162 -12.45 8.49 12.20
CA PRO A 162 -11.52 9.47 12.76
C PRO A 162 -11.15 10.52 11.70
N ARG A 163 -11.39 11.81 12.00
CA ARG A 163 -11.14 12.99 11.14
C ARG A 163 -12.08 13.25 9.96
N GLU A 164 -13.07 12.40 9.67
CA GLU A 164 -14.17 12.76 8.75
C GLU A 164 -14.95 13.96 9.32
N LEU A 165 -15.69 14.81 8.59
CA LEU A 165 -16.47 15.92 9.18
C LEU A 165 -17.95 15.54 9.38
N LEU A 166 -18.62 16.13 10.39
CA LEU A 166 -20.08 15.90 10.56
C LEU A 166 -20.87 16.26 9.29
N SER A 167 -20.53 17.38 8.65
CA SER A 167 -21.13 17.82 7.39
C SER A 167 -20.99 16.77 6.28
N SER A 168 -19.81 16.18 6.14
CA SER A 168 -19.53 15.19 5.09
C SER A 168 -20.34 13.91 5.28
N VAL A 169 -20.52 13.46 6.54
CA VAL A 169 -21.37 12.30 6.85
C VAL A 169 -22.84 12.61 6.53
N VAL A 170 -23.34 13.79 6.91
CA VAL A 170 -24.73 14.19 6.63
C VAL A 170 -24.99 14.33 5.12
N VAL A 171 -24.06 14.93 4.36
CA VAL A 171 -24.14 15.03 2.89
C VAL A 171 -24.13 13.64 2.23
N ARG A 172 -23.25 12.73 2.65
CA ARG A 172 -23.15 11.38 2.07
C ARG A 172 -24.34 10.49 2.42
N SER A 173 -24.79 10.52 3.66
CA SER A 173 -25.85 9.64 4.17
C SER A 173 -27.22 9.93 3.58
N ARG A 174 -27.42 11.12 2.97
CA ARG A 174 -28.70 11.59 2.42
C ARG A 174 -29.87 11.47 3.40
N LEU A 175 -29.58 11.52 4.70
CA LEU A 175 -30.59 11.47 5.77
C LEU A 175 -31.49 12.71 5.77
N VAL A 176 -30.97 13.82 5.24
CA VAL A 176 -31.64 15.12 5.17
C VAL A 176 -31.91 15.47 3.71
N PRO A 177 -33.09 16.00 3.35
CA PRO A 177 -33.37 16.44 1.98
C PRO A 177 -32.37 17.50 1.49
N ASP A 178 -31.80 17.28 0.29
CA ASP A 178 -30.71 18.08 -0.29
C ASP A 178 -30.93 19.60 -0.23
N VAL A 179 -32.16 20.07 -0.52
CA VAL A 179 -32.49 21.49 -0.53
C VAL A 179 -32.42 22.10 0.88
N GLN A 180 -32.96 21.38 1.88
CA GLN A 180 -32.94 21.83 3.28
C GLN A 180 -31.52 21.78 3.84
N LEU A 181 -30.76 20.74 3.50
CA LEU A 181 -29.36 20.62 3.89
C LEU A 181 -28.51 21.76 3.31
N ALA A 182 -28.63 22.06 2.02
CA ALA A 182 -27.87 23.13 1.38
C ALA A 182 -28.20 24.52 1.96
N GLN A 183 -29.46 24.78 2.32
CA GLN A 183 -29.87 26.02 3.01
C GLN A 183 -29.23 26.15 4.40
N ILE A 184 -29.16 25.06 5.17
CA ILE A 184 -28.51 25.05 6.48
C ILE A 184 -27.00 25.22 6.34
N LEU A 185 -26.36 24.47 5.44
CA LEU A 185 -24.93 24.58 5.18
C LEU A 185 -24.54 25.99 4.71
N SER A 186 -25.34 26.62 3.84
CA SER A 186 -25.16 28.02 3.43
C SER A 186 -25.21 28.98 4.62
N ARG A 187 -26.22 28.84 5.50
CA ARG A 187 -26.39 29.69 6.68
C ARG A 187 -25.26 29.52 7.70
N VAL A 188 -24.87 28.28 8.00
CA VAL A 188 -23.84 27.96 9.00
C VAL A 188 -22.44 28.30 8.48
N SER A 189 -22.17 28.12 7.18
CA SER A 189 -20.87 28.46 6.58
C SER A 189 -20.73 29.94 6.21
N GLY A 190 -21.83 30.70 6.15
CA GLY A 190 -21.86 32.08 5.68
C GLY A 190 -21.63 32.22 4.17
N ARG A 191 -21.75 31.12 3.40
CA ARG A 191 -21.50 31.10 1.95
C ARG A 191 -22.81 31.16 1.16
N PRO A 192 -22.87 31.88 0.04
CA PRO A 192 -24.10 32.04 -0.73
C PRO A 192 -24.56 30.72 -1.36
N LEU A 193 -25.87 30.46 -1.28
CA LEU A 193 -26.52 29.34 -1.96
C LEU A 193 -26.78 29.70 -3.43
N MET A 194 -26.37 28.84 -4.35
CA MET A 194 -26.57 29.00 -5.79
C MET A 194 -27.25 27.76 -6.37
N THR A 195 -28.27 27.97 -7.20
CA THR A 195 -28.80 26.88 -8.04
C THR A 195 -28.03 26.81 -9.34
N LEU A 196 -27.69 25.60 -9.75
CA LEU A 196 -26.97 25.33 -11.00
C LEU A 196 -27.93 24.89 -12.12
N ALA A 197 -29.24 24.98 -11.91
CA ALA A 197 -30.24 24.67 -12.92
C ALA A 197 -30.31 25.77 -14.02
N PRO A 198 -30.51 25.41 -15.30
CA PRO A 198 -30.69 26.39 -16.38
C PRO A 198 -31.88 27.31 -16.14
N ARG A 199 -31.73 28.61 -16.42
CA ARG A 199 -32.79 29.63 -16.22
C ARG A 199 -33.34 30.12 -17.56
N SER A 200 -34.65 30.37 -17.63
CA SER A 200 -35.25 31.09 -18.76
C SER A 200 -35.23 32.59 -18.50
N GLU A 201 -34.67 33.39 -19.39
CA GLU A 201 -34.79 34.85 -19.30
C GLU A 201 -36.28 35.26 -19.46
N SER A 202 -36.86 35.89 -18.45
CA SER A 202 -38.10 36.65 -18.60
C SER A 202 -37.75 38.10 -18.93
N SER A 203 -38.19 38.57 -20.10
CA SER A 203 -38.11 39.96 -20.51
C SER A 203 -38.79 40.91 -19.51
N ASP A 204 -38.13 42.04 -19.25
CA ASP A 204 -38.43 43.21 -18.40
C ASP A 204 -39.92 43.60 -18.21
N PRO A 205 -40.33 44.25 -17.09
CA PRO A 205 -41.71 44.62 -16.77
C PRO A 205 -42.19 45.91 -17.45
N SER A 206 -41.43 46.50 -18.38
CA SER A 206 -41.91 47.62 -19.20
C SER A 206 -42.76 47.09 -20.35
N GLY A 207 -44.09 47.23 -20.25
CA GLY A 207 -45.11 46.65 -21.13
C GLY A 207 -45.10 47.04 -22.61
N ALA A 208 -44.00 46.81 -23.33
CA ALA A 208 -43.93 46.84 -24.77
C ALA A 208 -44.07 45.42 -25.33
N ARG A 209 -45.19 45.16 -26.01
CA ARG A 209 -45.45 43.90 -26.72
C ARG A 209 -44.40 43.70 -27.82
N ILE A 210 -43.51 42.73 -27.65
CA ILE A 210 -42.70 42.16 -28.73
C ILE A 210 -43.06 40.68 -28.86
N GLY A 211 -43.22 40.25 -30.12
CA GLY A 211 -43.81 38.97 -30.51
C GLY A 211 -43.07 37.72 -30.04
N ARG A 212 -43.69 36.56 -30.31
CA ARG A 212 -43.21 35.20 -30.03
C ARG A 212 -41.78 34.95 -30.50
N SER A 213 -40.78 35.35 -29.72
CA SER A 213 -39.38 34.95 -29.87
C SER A 213 -39.03 34.00 -28.72
N ALA A 214 -38.45 32.85 -29.08
CA ALA A 214 -38.19 31.72 -28.21
C ALA A 214 -37.52 32.15 -26.88
N ARG A 215 -38.08 31.69 -25.75
CA ARG A 215 -37.44 31.81 -24.43
C ARG A 215 -36.02 31.24 -24.51
N ARG A 216 -35.01 32.11 -24.33
CA ARG A 216 -33.62 31.70 -24.30
C ARG A 216 -33.34 31.08 -22.93
N VAL A 217 -33.02 29.79 -22.91
CA VAL A 217 -32.55 29.08 -21.71
C VAL A 217 -31.05 29.30 -21.60
N VAL A 218 -30.59 29.88 -20.49
CA VAL A 218 -29.18 30.13 -20.20
C VAL A 218 -28.74 29.13 -19.13
N ASP A 219 -27.77 28.27 -19.46
CA ASP A 219 -27.12 27.39 -18.49
C ASP A 219 -26.06 28.19 -17.73
N PRO A 220 -26.10 28.23 -16.38
CA PRO A 220 -25.09 28.94 -15.59
C PRO A 220 -23.71 28.28 -15.65
N ILE A 221 -23.58 27.06 -16.17
CA ILE A 221 -22.32 26.32 -16.24
C ILE A 221 -21.80 26.29 -17.68
N ASP A 222 -20.62 26.89 -17.87
CA ASP A 222 -19.87 26.72 -19.12
C ASP A 222 -19.10 25.37 -19.08
N PRO A 223 -19.34 24.44 -20.03
CA PRO A 223 -18.64 23.16 -20.07
C PRO A 223 -17.11 23.29 -20.12
N THR A 224 -16.57 24.34 -20.74
CA THR A 224 -15.11 24.56 -20.80
C THR A 224 -14.51 24.98 -19.46
N VAL A 225 -15.31 25.65 -18.62
CA VAL A 225 -14.94 26.04 -17.26
C VAL A 225 -15.06 24.84 -16.31
N ALA A 226 -16.19 24.11 -16.38
CA ALA A 226 -16.39 22.93 -15.54
C ALA A 226 -15.35 21.82 -15.79
N ARG A 227 -14.91 21.66 -17.05
CA ARG A 227 -13.89 20.67 -17.45
C ARG A 227 -12.46 21.03 -17.02
N GLN A 228 -12.22 22.20 -16.41
CA GLN A 228 -10.93 22.50 -15.77
C GLN A 228 -10.69 21.60 -14.54
N LEU A 229 -11.75 21.06 -13.93
CA LEU A 229 -11.64 20.02 -12.91
C LEU A 229 -11.74 18.62 -13.54
N PRO A 230 -10.94 17.63 -13.09
CA PRO A 230 -11.05 16.25 -13.57
C PRO A 230 -12.43 15.66 -13.30
N HIS A 231 -13.01 14.94 -14.28
CA HIS A 231 -14.35 14.37 -14.16
C HIS A 231 -14.55 13.53 -12.89
N ARG A 232 -13.63 12.59 -12.62
CA ARG A 232 -13.67 11.74 -11.43
C ARG A 232 -13.55 12.53 -10.12
N PHE A 233 -12.80 13.62 -10.12
CA PHE A 233 -12.68 14.50 -8.96
C PHE A 233 -14.01 15.22 -8.67
N SER A 234 -14.62 15.80 -9.71
CA SER A 234 -15.91 16.46 -9.61
C SER A 234 -17.02 15.52 -9.14
N GLU A 235 -17.04 14.28 -9.65
CA GLU A 235 -17.96 13.21 -9.22
C GLU A 235 -17.74 12.81 -7.75
N GLN A 236 -16.48 12.58 -7.34
CA GLN A 236 -16.17 12.08 -6.00
C GLN A 236 -16.34 13.14 -4.90
N ARG A 237 -16.08 14.41 -5.21
CA ARG A 237 -16.11 15.51 -4.23
C ARG A 237 -17.38 16.35 -4.30
N HIS A 238 -18.32 16.04 -5.20
CA HIS A 238 -19.48 16.88 -5.52
C HIS A 238 -19.08 18.35 -5.63
N ALA A 239 -18.17 18.63 -6.57
CA ALA A 239 -17.55 19.92 -6.79
C ALA A 239 -17.55 20.29 -8.28
N VAL A 240 -17.90 21.54 -8.62
CA VAL A 240 -17.85 22.02 -10.02
C VAL A 240 -17.46 23.49 -10.09
N LEU A 241 -16.65 23.85 -11.09
CA LEU A 241 -16.33 25.24 -11.39
C LEU A 241 -17.47 25.90 -12.16
N VAL A 242 -17.93 27.04 -11.63
CA VAL A 242 -18.99 27.86 -12.23
C VAL A 242 -18.37 28.94 -13.11
N THR A 243 -17.33 29.61 -12.62
CA THR A 243 -16.57 30.63 -13.36
C THR A 243 -15.07 30.37 -13.19
N PHE A 244 -14.29 30.69 -14.22
CA PHE A 244 -12.83 30.59 -14.19
C PHE A 244 -12.22 31.76 -14.95
N GLY A 245 -11.55 32.66 -14.22
CA GLY A 245 -10.89 33.84 -14.74
C GLY A 245 -9.38 33.84 -14.46
N ARG A 246 -8.70 34.92 -14.85
CA ARG A 246 -7.23 35.06 -14.68
C ARG A 246 -6.77 35.15 -13.23
N SER A 247 -7.63 35.65 -12.34
CA SER A 247 -7.28 35.91 -10.93
C SER A 247 -8.33 35.39 -9.95
N GLU A 248 -9.52 35.01 -10.43
CA GLU A 248 -10.62 34.55 -9.60
C GLU A 248 -11.37 33.41 -10.28
N ALA A 249 -11.82 32.44 -9.50
CA ALA A 249 -12.69 31.36 -9.93
C ALA A 249 -13.79 31.13 -8.89
N THR A 250 -15.00 30.74 -9.33
CA THR A 250 -16.10 30.39 -8.43
C THR A 250 -16.28 28.88 -8.41
N LEU A 251 -16.16 28.27 -7.23
CA LEU A 251 -16.31 26.83 -6.99
C LEU A 251 -17.65 26.57 -6.28
N ALA A 252 -18.49 25.72 -6.87
CA ALA A 252 -19.69 25.20 -6.23
C ALA A 252 -19.36 23.89 -5.50
N LEU A 253 -19.73 23.82 -4.21
CA LEU A 253 -19.53 22.64 -3.36
C LEU A 253 -20.83 22.22 -2.68
N ALA A 254 -21.02 20.90 -2.54
CA ALA A 254 -22.08 20.34 -1.70
C ALA A 254 -21.76 20.48 -0.20
N ASP A 255 -20.50 20.25 0.19
CA ASP A 255 -20.01 20.46 1.57
C ASP A 255 -19.07 21.67 1.63
N PRO A 256 -19.49 22.83 2.16
CA PRO A 256 -18.63 23.99 2.29
C PRO A 256 -17.54 23.83 3.36
N PHE A 257 -17.63 22.87 4.28
CA PHE A 257 -16.63 22.69 5.33
C PHE A 257 -15.47 21.77 4.89
N ASP A 258 -15.54 21.17 3.70
CA ASP A 258 -14.46 20.37 3.13
C ASP A 258 -13.29 21.24 2.63
N GLU A 259 -12.43 21.60 3.58
CA GLU A 259 -11.22 22.37 3.32
C GLU A 259 -10.17 21.59 2.51
N GLN A 260 -10.22 20.26 2.51
CA GLN A 260 -9.31 19.43 1.72
C GLN A 260 -9.64 19.55 0.23
N THR A 261 -10.92 19.39 -0.14
CA THR A 261 -11.38 19.61 -1.53
C THR A 261 -11.02 21.01 -2.01
N ARG A 262 -11.20 22.03 -1.16
CA ARG A 262 -10.84 23.42 -1.50
C ARG A 262 -9.35 23.59 -1.81
N ARG A 263 -8.46 23.01 -1.00
CA ARG A 263 -7.01 23.07 -1.21
C ARG A 263 -6.59 22.35 -2.47
N GLU A 264 -7.11 21.13 -2.69
CA GLU A 264 -6.82 20.36 -3.90
C GLU A 264 -7.25 21.12 -5.17
N VAL A 265 -8.43 21.76 -5.16
CA VAL A 265 -8.85 22.62 -6.28
C VAL A 265 -7.92 23.83 -6.44
N GLN A 266 -7.55 24.49 -5.34
CA GLN A 266 -6.65 25.65 -5.40
C GLN A 266 -5.27 25.28 -5.98
N ASP A 267 -4.75 24.10 -5.63
CA ASP A 267 -3.51 23.56 -6.17
C ASP A 267 -3.64 23.24 -7.67
N MET A 268 -4.77 22.62 -8.08
CA MET A 268 -5.06 22.35 -9.49
C MET A 268 -5.15 23.62 -10.34
N LEU A 269 -5.64 24.73 -9.76
CA LEU A 269 -5.79 26.01 -10.42
C LEU A 269 -4.56 26.92 -10.23
N ALA A 270 -3.40 26.36 -9.86
CA ALA A 270 -2.14 27.08 -9.69
C ALA A 270 -2.24 28.31 -8.76
N GLY A 271 -3.05 28.21 -7.69
CA GLY A 271 -3.18 29.26 -6.69
C GLY A 271 -4.17 30.38 -7.02
N ILE A 272 -4.98 30.26 -8.08
CA ILE A 272 -6.06 31.21 -8.37
C ILE A 272 -7.02 31.31 -7.17
N HIS A 273 -7.44 32.53 -6.81
CA HIS A 273 -8.34 32.76 -5.69
C HIS A 273 -9.72 32.15 -5.98
N THR A 274 -10.18 31.24 -5.12
CA THR A 274 -11.46 30.55 -5.29
C THR A 274 -12.52 31.08 -4.33
N SER A 275 -13.57 31.71 -4.87
CA SER A 275 -14.79 32.04 -4.14
C SER A 275 -15.72 30.82 -4.10
N ILE A 276 -16.41 30.59 -2.98
CA ILE A 276 -17.20 29.37 -2.80
C ILE A 276 -18.69 29.68 -2.70
N VAL A 277 -19.46 28.93 -3.49
CA VAL A 277 -20.92 28.89 -3.43
C VAL A 277 -21.37 27.51 -2.98
N VAL A 278 -22.45 27.45 -2.20
CA VAL A 278 -23.08 26.18 -1.81
C VAL A 278 -24.12 25.82 -2.87
N ALA A 279 -24.16 24.56 -3.30
CA ALA A 279 -25.21 24.03 -4.17
C ALA A 279 -25.65 22.65 -3.69
N THR A 280 -26.81 22.17 -4.13
CA THR A 280 -27.28 20.83 -3.79
C THR A 280 -26.44 19.77 -4.50
N VAL A 281 -26.33 18.56 -3.92
CA VAL A 281 -25.68 17.42 -4.59
C VAL A 281 -26.33 17.16 -5.94
N ALA A 282 -27.67 17.15 -6.00
CA ALA A 282 -28.41 17.01 -7.24
C ALA A 282 -28.09 18.08 -8.29
N ASP A 283 -27.96 19.36 -7.92
CA ASP A 283 -27.63 20.44 -8.86
C ASP A 283 -26.19 20.29 -9.40
N ILE A 284 -25.25 19.87 -8.55
CA ILE A 284 -23.84 19.65 -8.93
C ILE A 284 -23.71 18.43 -9.84
N ASP A 285 -24.32 17.30 -9.48
CA ASP A 285 -24.31 16.09 -10.30
C ASP A 285 -24.95 16.36 -11.67
N ALA A 286 -26.09 17.08 -11.69
CA ALA A 286 -26.72 17.50 -12.93
C ALA A 286 -25.83 18.45 -13.75
N ALA A 287 -25.09 19.37 -13.11
CA ALA A 287 -24.14 20.24 -13.78
C ALA A 287 -22.96 19.47 -14.39
N ILE A 288 -22.42 18.48 -13.68
CA ILE A 288 -21.35 17.60 -14.17
C ILE A 288 -21.83 16.82 -15.40
N VAL A 289 -23.00 16.18 -15.31
CA VAL A 289 -23.56 15.44 -16.45
C VAL A 289 -23.74 16.33 -17.68
N ARG A 290 -24.24 17.56 -17.52
CA ARG A 290 -24.38 18.52 -18.64
C ARG A 290 -23.03 18.97 -19.19
N ALA A 291 -22.07 19.27 -18.32
CA ALA A 291 -20.74 19.71 -18.73
C ALA A 291 -19.94 18.63 -19.47
N PHE A 292 -20.04 17.37 -19.05
CA PHE A 292 -19.25 16.27 -19.62
C PHE A 292 -20.02 15.45 -20.69
N GLY A 293 -21.35 15.55 -20.75
CA GLY A 293 -22.20 14.84 -21.72
C GLY A 293 -22.51 15.57 -23.03
N ALA A 294 -22.22 16.87 -23.16
CA ALA A 294 -22.54 17.62 -24.38
C ALA A 294 -21.51 17.38 -25.53
N PRO A 295 -21.96 17.07 -26.77
CA PRO A 295 -21.09 16.94 -27.93
C PRO A 295 -20.43 18.30 -28.26
N THR A 296 -19.10 18.26 -28.45
CA THR A 296 -18.23 19.42 -28.63
C THR A 296 -18.63 20.30 -29.81
N ALA A 297 -19.10 21.52 -29.55
CA ALA A 297 -19.00 22.61 -30.51
C ALA A 297 -17.59 23.22 -30.44
N LYS A 298 -16.87 23.08 -31.56
CA LYS A 298 -15.61 23.74 -31.95
C LYS A 298 -14.85 24.53 -30.88
N ILE A 299 -13.64 24.04 -30.57
CA ILE A 299 -12.55 24.85 -30.02
C ILE A 299 -12.36 26.06 -30.94
N VAL A 300 -12.73 27.25 -30.46
CA VAL A 300 -12.39 28.50 -31.13
C VAL A 300 -10.94 28.81 -30.75
N PRO A 301 -10.00 28.88 -31.71
CA PRO A 301 -8.65 29.31 -31.41
C PRO A 301 -8.66 30.79 -31.01
N PHE A 302 -7.70 31.15 -30.17
CA PHE A 302 -7.43 32.50 -29.70
C PHE A 302 -7.56 33.53 -30.84
N SER A 303 -8.60 34.36 -30.79
CA SER A 303 -8.70 35.59 -31.60
C SER A 303 -8.62 36.77 -30.64
N ALA A 304 -7.57 37.56 -30.81
CA ALA A 304 -7.39 38.83 -30.14
C ALA A 304 -8.49 39.79 -30.60
N ALA A 305 -9.48 40.03 -29.74
CA ALA A 305 -10.34 41.20 -29.87
C ALA A 305 -9.56 42.42 -29.38
N ALA A 306 -9.31 43.32 -30.32
CA ALA A 306 -8.60 44.57 -30.14
C ALA A 306 -9.23 45.44 -29.03
N SER A 307 -8.43 45.78 -28.01
CA SER A 307 -8.62 47.00 -27.24
C SER A 307 -7.64 48.03 -27.77
N GLY A 308 -8.18 49.09 -28.39
CA GLY A 308 -7.42 50.16 -28.98
C GLY A 308 -6.66 51.02 -27.95
N GLY A 309 -5.44 51.41 -28.33
CA GLY A 309 -4.89 52.73 -28.05
C GLY A 309 -4.09 52.93 -26.76
N ARG A 310 -2.77 52.78 -26.85
CA ARG A 310 -1.84 53.94 -26.88
C ARG A 310 -0.39 53.50 -27.11
N LYS A 311 0.25 54.21 -28.04
CA LYS A 311 1.65 54.11 -28.46
C LYS A 311 2.59 54.47 -27.30
N GLN A 312 3.63 53.67 -27.06
CA GLN A 312 4.99 54.21 -26.84
C GLN A 312 6.11 53.17 -26.96
N ARG A 313 7.00 53.44 -27.93
CA ARG A 313 8.44 53.17 -28.07
C ARG A 313 9.02 51.78 -27.70
N ARG A 314 9.48 51.08 -28.75
CA ARG A 314 10.63 50.13 -28.75
C ARG A 314 11.92 50.94 -28.46
N ARG A 315 12.98 50.49 -27.78
CA ARG A 315 13.87 49.30 -27.80
C ARG A 315 14.84 49.44 -26.58
N PRO A 316 15.91 48.62 -26.39
CA PRO A 316 16.02 47.15 -26.37
C PRO A 316 16.83 46.68 -25.13
N VAL A 317 16.56 45.51 -24.54
CA VAL A 317 17.61 44.75 -23.84
C VAL A 317 17.44 43.26 -24.11
N PHE A 318 18.26 42.79 -25.04
CA PHE A 318 18.70 41.40 -25.13
C PHE A 318 19.56 41.10 -23.90
N LEU A 319 19.13 40.14 -23.10
CA LEU A 319 19.78 39.42 -21.97
C LEU A 319 18.68 39.33 -20.91
N VAL A 320 17.91 38.26 -20.79
CA VAL A 320 18.13 37.21 -19.77
C VAL A 320 17.34 35.93 -20.12
N ALA A 321 16.68 35.88 -21.28
CA ALA A 321 15.87 34.74 -21.74
C ALA A 321 16.66 33.46 -22.07
N ALA A 322 18.00 33.51 -22.03
CA ALA A 322 18.86 32.34 -22.18
C ALA A 322 19.21 31.63 -20.85
N VAL A 323 18.86 32.21 -19.69
CA VAL A 323 19.17 31.62 -18.37
C VAL A 323 17.94 30.96 -17.71
N ALA A 324 16.71 31.38 -18.06
CA ALA A 324 15.48 30.79 -17.51
C ALA A 324 15.04 29.49 -18.21
N ALA A 325 15.46 29.25 -19.46
CA ALA A 325 15.18 28.00 -20.17
C ALA A 325 16.12 26.84 -19.75
N ALA A 326 17.20 27.14 -19.04
CA ALA A 326 18.11 26.13 -18.47
C ALA A 326 17.70 25.68 -17.06
N PHE A 327 16.82 26.42 -16.37
CA PHE A 327 16.36 26.06 -15.01
C PHE A 327 15.02 25.31 -14.99
N LEU A 328 14.23 25.34 -16.08
CA LEU A 328 12.92 24.67 -16.15
C LEU A 328 12.95 23.27 -16.77
N PHE A 329 14.14 22.75 -17.09
CA PHE A 329 14.34 21.35 -17.52
C PHE A 329 14.82 20.42 -16.37
N LEU A 330 14.94 20.93 -15.14
CA LEU A 330 15.41 20.16 -13.98
C LEU A 330 14.29 19.65 -13.05
N ALA A 331 13.01 19.87 -13.35
CA ALA A 331 11.91 19.59 -12.40
C ALA A 331 10.95 18.44 -12.79
N THR A 332 11.08 17.82 -13.97
CA THR A 332 10.14 16.75 -14.39
C THR A 332 10.77 15.56 -15.13
N GLY A 333 12.10 15.46 -15.15
CA GLY A 333 12.77 14.28 -15.70
C GLY A 333 14.10 14.07 -15.00
N ILE A 334 14.30 12.86 -14.48
CA ILE A 334 15.54 12.42 -13.82
C ILE A 334 15.71 13.01 -12.41
N GLY A 335 15.14 12.31 -11.42
CA GLY A 335 15.75 12.24 -10.10
C GLY A 335 17.04 11.42 -10.17
N VAL A 336 18.07 11.92 -10.84
CA VAL A 336 19.44 11.63 -10.41
C VAL A 336 19.55 12.39 -9.10
N LEU A 337 19.40 11.66 -7.99
CA LEU A 337 19.82 12.18 -6.70
C LEU A 337 21.32 12.46 -6.80
N LEU A 338 21.67 13.73 -7.00
CA LEU A 338 22.84 14.27 -6.33
C LEU A 338 22.53 14.19 -4.83
N ALA A 339 23.31 13.35 -4.16
CA ALA A 339 23.19 13.03 -2.75
C ALA A 339 23.25 14.30 -1.88
N PRO A 340 22.37 14.44 -0.87
CA PRO A 340 22.85 14.80 0.44
C PRO A 340 23.45 13.54 1.07
N ALA A 341 24.75 13.57 1.37
CA ALA A 341 25.37 12.60 2.25
C ALA A 341 24.76 12.76 3.65
N ALA A 342 23.64 12.09 3.88
CA ALA A 342 23.01 12.01 5.19
C ALA A 342 22.71 10.53 5.48
N GLY A 343 23.70 9.84 6.04
CA GLY A 343 23.56 8.73 7.01
C GLY A 343 22.49 7.66 6.79
N GLY A 344 22.08 7.37 5.56
CA GLY A 344 21.10 6.34 5.27
C GLY A 344 21.68 4.96 5.54
N LEU A 345 21.05 4.23 6.46
CA LEU A 345 21.23 2.79 6.61
C LEU A 345 21.22 2.13 5.23
N SER A 346 22.33 1.48 4.85
CA SER A 346 22.47 0.94 3.50
C SER A 346 21.52 -0.23 3.31
N ALA A 347 20.36 0.02 2.71
CA ALA A 347 19.44 -0.99 2.22
C ALA A 347 20.18 -1.94 1.25
N ARG A 348 19.91 -3.24 1.40
CA ARG A 348 20.62 -4.32 0.69
C ARG A 348 19.61 -5.38 0.26
N GLY A 349 19.91 -6.04 -0.84
CA GLY A 349 19.32 -7.31 -1.22
C GLY A 349 20.37 -8.40 -1.20
N GLN A 350 19.93 -9.65 -1.27
CA GLN A 350 20.78 -10.82 -1.35
C GLN A 350 20.37 -11.67 -2.54
N LEU A 351 21.34 -11.99 -3.40
CA LEU A 351 21.14 -12.81 -4.59
C LEU A 351 21.14 -14.29 -4.21
N THR A 352 20.16 -15.03 -4.72
CA THR A 352 20.05 -16.48 -4.62
C THR A 352 20.03 -17.05 -6.02
N ILE A 353 20.92 -18.00 -6.34
CA ILE A 353 20.94 -18.69 -7.62
C ILE A 353 20.36 -20.08 -7.39
N PHE A 354 19.28 -20.40 -8.10
CA PHE A 354 18.63 -21.71 -8.06
C PHE A 354 19.28 -22.67 -9.06
N GLN A 355 19.52 -22.19 -10.27
CA GLN A 355 20.09 -22.99 -11.35
C GLN A 355 20.79 -22.12 -12.40
N GLY A 356 21.74 -22.72 -13.11
CA GLY A 356 22.34 -22.14 -14.31
C GLY A 356 23.29 -20.96 -14.04
N ASN A 357 23.64 -20.28 -15.13
CA ASN A 357 24.60 -19.18 -15.09
C ASN A 357 23.89 -17.86 -14.79
N VAL A 358 24.41 -17.15 -13.80
CA VAL A 358 23.94 -15.82 -13.39
C VAL A 358 25.16 -14.92 -13.33
N GLU A 359 25.03 -13.72 -13.87
CA GLU A 359 26.08 -12.73 -13.86
C GLU A 359 25.62 -11.49 -13.10
N TYR A 360 26.57 -10.89 -12.40
CA TYR A 360 26.36 -9.72 -11.58
C TYR A 360 27.34 -8.63 -11.99
N ARG A 361 26.86 -7.39 -11.98
CA ARG A 361 27.67 -6.20 -12.21
C ARG A 361 27.47 -5.23 -11.07
N ARG A 362 28.57 -4.81 -10.45
CA ARG A 362 28.56 -3.67 -9.52
C ARG A 362 28.47 -2.36 -10.29
N ALA A 363 27.83 -1.34 -9.71
CA ALA A 363 27.74 0.00 -10.29
C ALA A 363 29.07 0.48 -10.91
N GLY A 364 29.08 0.75 -12.22
CA GLY A 364 30.27 1.21 -12.98
C GLY A 364 31.30 0.13 -13.34
N GLY A 365 31.08 -1.13 -12.95
CA GLY A 365 31.95 -2.27 -13.26
C GLY A 365 31.55 -3.06 -14.51
N GLN A 366 32.21 -4.19 -14.71
CA GLN A 366 31.87 -5.18 -15.74
C GLN A 366 31.05 -6.33 -15.14
N TYR A 367 30.29 -7.03 -15.97
CA TYR A 367 29.61 -8.26 -15.56
C TYR A 367 30.63 -9.36 -15.26
N ALA A 368 30.40 -10.08 -14.16
CA ALA A 368 31.15 -11.25 -13.77
C ALA A 368 30.20 -12.34 -13.27
N ALA A 369 30.67 -13.59 -13.20
CA ALA A 369 29.90 -14.69 -12.63
C ALA A 369 29.46 -14.34 -11.19
N ALA A 370 28.18 -14.54 -10.91
CA ALA A 370 27.58 -14.25 -9.62
C ALA A 370 27.62 -15.48 -8.70
N THR A 371 27.47 -15.25 -7.39
CA THR A 371 27.37 -16.32 -6.40
C THR A 371 26.14 -16.14 -5.51
N THR A 372 25.56 -17.25 -5.06
CA THR A 372 24.50 -17.22 -4.03
C THR A 372 25.05 -16.57 -2.75
N GLY A 373 24.27 -15.68 -2.16
CA GLY A 373 24.63 -14.87 -1.00
C GLY A 373 25.27 -13.51 -1.35
N GLN A 374 25.48 -13.22 -2.64
CA GLN A 374 26.04 -11.95 -3.05
C GLN A 374 25.12 -10.77 -2.70
N ILE A 375 25.70 -9.75 -2.06
CA ILE A 375 24.96 -8.56 -1.63
C ILE A 375 24.73 -7.63 -2.83
N VAL A 376 23.45 -7.36 -3.10
CA VAL A 376 22.96 -6.44 -4.13
C VAL A 376 22.66 -5.08 -3.49
N ARG A 377 23.11 -4.01 -4.14
CA ARG A 377 22.94 -2.62 -3.70
C ARG A 377 22.35 -1.77 -4.83
N GLN A 378 21.96 -0.54 -4.47
CA GLN A 378 21.61 0.47 -5.45
C GLN A 378 22.74 0.65 -6.48
N GLY A 379 22.38 0.65 -7.76
CA GLY A 379 23.27 0.78 -8.92
C GLY A 379 23.82 -0.55 -9.47
N ASP A 380 23.59 -1.67 -8.79
CA ASP A 380 24.02 -2.98 -9.25
C ASP A 380 23.06 -3.58 -10.28
N SER A 381 23.54 -4.54 -11.08
CA SER A 381 22.75 -5.26 -12.08
C SER A 381 22.92 -6.76 -11.94
N VAL A 382 21.86 -7.50 -12.23
CA VAL A 382 21.84 -8.97 -12.29
C VAL A 382 21.27 -9.41 -13.63
N ARG A 383 21.91 -10.38 -14.27
CA ARG A 383 21.42 -11.01 -15.49
C ARG A 383 21.50 -12.53 -15.44
N THR A 384 20.49 -13.20 -15.95
CA THR A 384 20.42 -14.67 -16.04
C THR A 384 20.70 -15.14 -17.46
N GLY A 385 21.45 -16.23 -17.60
CA GLY A 385 21.69 -16.91 -18.88
C GLY A 385 20.48 -17.72 -19.35
N LEU A 386 20.67 -18.53 -20.40
CA LEU A 386 19.61 -19.35 -21.03
C LEU A 386 19.00 -20.44 -20.13
N SER A 387 19.67 -20.80 -19.04
CA SER A 387 19.20 -21.74 -18.03
C SER A 387 19.25 -21.15 -16.61
N GLY A 388 19.50 -19.83 -16.52
CA GLY A 388 19.70 -19.15 -15.25
C GLY A 388 18.37 -18.88 -14.56
N HIS A 389 18.23 -19.37 -13.32
CA HIS A 389 17.14 -19.04 -12.42
C HIS A 389 17.73 -18.46 -11.14
N ALA A 390 17.25 -17.28 -10.75
CA ALA A 390 17.76 -16.58 -9.57
C ALA A 390 16.66 -15.79 -8.87
N ALA A 391 16.92 -15.31 -7.67
CA ALA A 391 16.09 -14.34 -6.98
C ALA A 391 16.94 -13.31 -6.23
N ILE A 392 16.43 -12.10 -6.08
CA ILE A 392 16.93 -11.14 -5.10
C ILE A 392 15.89 -11.03 -4.00
N THR A 393 16.32 -11.27 -2.76
CA THR A 393 15.52 -11.01 -1.56
C THR A 393 16.01 -9.71 -0.94
N PHE A 394 15.13 -8.71 -0.84
CA PHE A 394 15.41 -7.41 -0.24
C PHE A 394 15.29 -7.46 1.30
N PHE A 395 15.83 -6.44 1.97
CA PHE A 395 15.84 -6.33 3.44
C PHE A 395 14.45 -6.30 4.10
N ASP A 396 13.40 -5.97 3.35
CA ASP A 396 12.00 -5.97 3.79
C ASP A 396 11.29 -7.29 3.50
N GLN A 397 12.04 -8.32 3.07
CA GLN A 397 11.55 -9.61 2.59
C GLN A 397 10.87 -9.59 1.22
N SER A 398 10.79 -8.43 0.54
CA SER A 398 10.29 -8.39 -0.84
C SER A 398 11.24 -9.19 -1.75
N VAL A 399 10.67 -9.96 -2.67
CA VAL A 399 11.43 -10.86 -3.55
C VAL A 399 11.19 -10.50 -5.00
N VAL A 400 12.25 -10.52 -5.79
CA VAL A 400 12.16 -10.58 -7.26
C VAL A 400 12.84 -11.85 -7.78
N VAL A 401 12.08 -12.72 -8.45
CA VAL A 401 12.58 -13.94 -9.11
C VAL A 401 12.85 -13.64 -10.58
N PHE A 402 13.92 -14.21 -11.11
CA PHE A 402 14.44 -14.05 -12.45
C PHE A 402 14.35 -15.38 -13.18
N GLU A 403 13.63 -15.37 -14.29
CA GLU A 403 13.59 -16.49 -15.22
C GLU A 403 14.77 -16.39 -16.20
N PRO A 404 15.01 -17.40 -17.06
CA PRO A 404 16.08 -17.37 -18.04
C PRO A 404 16.03 -16.13 -18.95
N SER A 405 17.21 -15.67 -19.37
CA SER A 405 17.37 -14.52 -20.28
C SER A 405 16.78 -13.21 -19.74
N THR A 406 16.92 -12.98 -18.44
CA THR A 406 16.40 -11.79 -17.75
C THR A 406 17.52 -10.87 -17.31
N GLU A 407 17.36 -9.56 -17.48
CA GLU A 407 18.30 -8.54 -17.01
C GLU A 407 17.56 -7.47 -16.20
N VAL A 408 18.04 -7.19 -14.99
CA VAL A 408 17.49 -6.15 -14.11
C VAL A 408 18.61 -5.31 -13.48
N ASP A 409 18.44 -3.99 -13.54
CA ASP A 409 19.21 -3.00 -12.79
C ASP A 409 18.44 -2.58 -11.53
N VAL A 410 19.13 -2.49 -10.39
CA VAL A 410 18.58 -1.93 -9.15
C VAL A 410 18.83 -0.41 -9.15
N VAL A 411 17.87 0.37 -9.64
CA VAL A 411 18.01 1.83 -9.81
C VAL A 411 17.93 2.57 -8.46
N ALA A 412 16.99 2.18 -7.60
CA ALA A 412 16.84 2.68 -6.24
C ALA A 412 16.58 1.52 -5.28
N LEU A 413 17.21 1.58 -4.11
CA LEU A 413 17.02 0.63 -3.02
C LEU A 413 17.28 1.33 -1.70
N ARG A 414 16.22 1.69 -0.98
CA ARG A 414 16.30 2.47 0.27
C ARG A 414 15.26 2.00 1.28
N ALA A 415 15.64 2.09 2.55
CA ALA A 415 14.71 1.99 3.67
C ALA A 415 14.18 3.39 4.00
N LEU A 416 12.87 3.51 4.17
CA LEU A 416 12.19 4.74 4.56
C LEU A 416 11.80 4.67 6.05
N ASN A 417 11.44 5.84 6.61
CA ASN A 417 10.94 5.91 7.98
C ASN A 417 9.65 5.09 8.11
N GLY A 418 9.45 4.44 9.27
CA GLY A 418 8.23 3.66 9.52
C GLY A 418 8.23 2.24 8.95
N GLY A 419 9.33 1.79 8.32
CA GLY A 419 9.47 0.44 7.78
C GLY A 419 9.10 0.29 6.31
N ASP A 420 8.76 1.39 5.62
CA ASP A 420 8.52 1.42 4.18
C ASP A 420 9.82 1.32 3.36
N ILE A 421 9.65 1.10 2.06
CA ILE A 421 10.74 0.94 1.10
C ILE A 421 10.58 1.87 -0.10
N ASP A 422 11.72 2.26 -0.68
CA ASP A 422 11.80 2.86 -2.02
C ASP A 422 12.68 1.94 -2.89
N VAL A 423 12.02 1.13 -3.72
CA VAL A 423 12.61 0.18 -4.65
C VAL A 423 12.21 0.56 -6.06
N THR A 424 13.20 0.88 -6.88
CA THR A 424 13.01 1.07 -8.33
C THR A 424 13.92 0.10 -9.07
N LEU A 425 13.32 -0.77 -9.88
CA LEU A 425 14.00 -1.74 -10.72
C LEU A 425 13.83 -1.36 -12.19
N ARG A 426 14.85 -1.58 -13.00
CA ARG A 426 14.76 -1.44 -14.46
C ARG A 426 15.05 -2.78 -15.12
N GLN A 427 14.05 -3.36 -15.77
CA GLN A 427 14.16 -4.62 -16.48
C GLN A 427 14.36 -4.38 -17.97
N GLY A 428 15.46 -4.89 -18.51
CA GLY A 428 15.81 -4.76 -19.93
C GLY A 428 15.19 -5.85 -20.82
N ALA A 429 15.11 -7.07 -20.30
CA ALA A 429 14.65 -8.25 -21.04
C ALA A 429 14.17 -9.34 -20.07
N GLY A 430 13.51 -10.37 -20.63
CA GLY A 430 13.18 -11.61 -19.93
C GLY A 430 11.93 -11.49 -19.07
N LYS A 431 11.81 -12.34 -18.06
CA LYS A 431 10.62 -12.46 -17.21
C LYS A 431 11.03 -12.37 -15.74
N THR A 432 10.35 -11.51 -15.00
CA THR A 432 10.52 -11.34 -13.56
C THR A 432 9.21 -11.58 -12.84
N TRP A 433 9.33 -12.06 -11.62
CA TRP A 433 8.22 -12.21 -10.70
C TRP A 433 8.50 -11.44 -9.43
N HIS A 434 7.56 -10.60 -9.00
CA HIS A 434 7.71 -9.72 -7.87
C HIS A 434 6.71 -10.10 -6.78
N VAL A 435 7.19 -10.24 -5.55
CA VAL A 435 6.38 -10.42 -4.35
C VAL A 435 6.75 -9.31 -3.38
N VAL A 436 5.78 -8.45 -3.06
CA VAL A 436 5.98 -7.32 -2.13
C VAL A 436 5.30 -7.69 -0.82
N THR A 437 6.07 -7.81 0.27
CA THR A 437 5.65 -8.51 1.49
C THR A 437 4.75 -7.70 2.43
N HIS A 438 4.70 -6.38 2.28
CA HIS A 438 3.89 -5.50 3.14
C HIS A 438 3.12 -4.47 2.31
N GLN A 439 1.98 -4.02 2.84
CA GLN A 439 1.19 -2.96 2.20
C GLN A 439 1.93 -1.63 2.37
N LEU A 440 2.49 -1.12 1.27
CA LEU A 440 3.21 0.16 1.23
C LEU A 440 2.30 1.30 1.68
N THR A 441 2.82 2.20 2.51
CA THR A 441 2.13 3.47 2.79
C THR A 441 2.24 4.41 1.57
N PRO A 442 1.55 5.58 1.54
CA PRO A 442 1.69 6.53 0.43
C PRO A 442 3.13 6.99 0.16
N ASP A 443 4.01 6.92 1.16
CA ASP A 443 5.42 7.29 1.05
C ASP A 443 6.29 6.14 0.49
N GLY A 444 5.78 4.90 0.53
CA GLY A 444 6.45 3.71 0.00
C GLY A 444 6.29 3.59 -1.51
N HIS A 445 7.37 3.22 -2.20
CA HIS A 445 7.40 3.08 -3.64
C HIS A 445 8.05 1.76 -4.06
N TYR A 446 7.30 0.95 -4.83
CA TYR A 446 7.84 -0.19 -5.56
C TYR A 446 7.53 -0.02 -7.04
N VAL A 447 8.56 0.24 -7.83
CA VAL A 447 8.43 0.59 -9.25
C VAL A 447 9.30 -0.33 -10.12
N VAL A 448 8.70 -0.86 -11.17
CA VAL A 448 9.42 -1.59 -12.23
C VAL A 448 9.31 -0.80 -13.53
N LEU A 449 10.46 -0.42 -14.05
CA LEU A 449 10.63 0.28 -15.32
C LEU A 449 11.04 -0.73 -16.38
N THR A 450 10.36 -0.73 -17.51
CA THR A 450 10.78 -1.45 -18.72
C THR A 450 11.06 -0.44 -19.83
N PRO A 451 11.51 -0.85 -21.03
CA PRO A 451 11.65 0.07 -22.16
C PRO A 451 10.32 0.78 -22.53
N MET A 452 9.18 0.17 -22.21
CA MET A 452 7.86 0.61 -22.66
C MET A 452 6.90 0.99 -21.53
N THR A 453 7.11 0.52 -20.30
CA THR A 453 6.17 0.73 -19.19
C THR A 453 6.84 1.19 -17.92
N GLN A 454 6.06 1.91 -17.12
CA GLN A 454 6.31 2.09 -15.71
C GLN A 454 5.18 1.40 -14.95
N THR A 455 5.56 0.50 -14.05
CA THR A 455 4.63 -0.30 -13.25
C THR A 455 4.86 0.03 -11.79
N SER A 456 3.81 0.46 -11.10
CA SER A 456 3.81 0.73 -9.66
C SER A 456 2.80 -0.16 -8.96
N VAL A 457 3.07 -0.48 -7.70
CA VAL A 457 2.39 -1.57 -7.01
C VAL A 457 1.74 -1.08 -5.74
N VAL A 458 0.48 -1.49 -5.53
CA VAL A 458 -0.27 -1.31 -4.29
C VAL A 458 -0.89 -2.67 -3.94
N GLY A 459 -0.07 -3.64 -3.54
CA GLY A 459 -0.49 -5.02 -3.25
C GLY A 459 0.46 -6.10 -3.77
N THR A 460 0.20 -7.36 -3.44
CA THR A 460 1.24 -8.30 -2.97
C THR A 460 1.96 -9.18 -4.02
N ALA A 461 1.54 -9.34 -5.28
CA ALA A 461 2.36 -10.06 -6.28
C ALA A 461 2.03 -9.76 -7.75
N PHE A 462 3.05 -9.73 -8.62
CA PHE A 462 2.87 -9.50 -10.06
C PHE A 462 4.05 -9.97 -10.92
N GLN A 463 3.80 -10.11 -12.21
CA GLN A 463 4.78 -10.51 -13.21
C GLN A 463 5.07 -9.38 -14.19
N VAL A 464 6.33 -9.27 -14.63
CA VAL A 464 6.72 -8.41 -15.76
C VAL A 464 7.51 -9.24 -16.77
N ARG A 465 7.05 -9.22 -18.03
CA ARG A 465 7.73 -9.86 -19.16
C ARG A 465 8.11 -8.81 -20.18
N VAL A 466 9.36 -8.80 -20.61
CA VAL A 466 9.90 -7.92 -21.64
C VAL A 466 10.46 -8.76 -22.78
N ASP A 467 9.90 -8.59 -23.96
CA ASP A 467 10.40 -9.21 -25.17
C ASP A 467 11.76 -8.60 -25.57
N ALA A 468 12.79 -9.44 -25.71
CA ALA A 468 14.16 -8.98 -25.92
C ALA A 468 14.39 -8.31 -27.29
N GLN A 469 13.57 -8.62 -28.30
CA GLN A 469 13.72 -8.08 -29.65
C GLN A 469 12.95 -6.77 -29.84
N THR A 470 11.75 -6.70 -29.29
CA THR A 470 10.80 -5.61 -29.51
C THR A 470 10.70 -4.63 -28.32
N GLY A 471 11.12 -5.06 -27.13
CA GLY A 471 10.90 -4.35 -25.87
C GLY A 471 9.44 -4.39 -25.39
N ALA A 472 8.55 -5.07 -26.13
CA ALA A 472 7.14 -5.18 -25.76
C ALA A 472 7.01 -5.75 -24.35
N SER A 473 6.19 -5.07 -23.53
CA SER A 473 6.12 -5.33 -22.09
C SER A 473 4.73 -5.81 -21.72
N THR A 474 4.65 -7.01 -21.15
CA THR A 474 3.42 -7.57 -20.57
C THR A 474 3.52 -7.54 -19.05
N VAL A 475 2.49 -7.00 -18.39
CA VAL A 475 2.38 -6.99 -16.92
C VAL A 475 1.15 -7.78 -16.52
N THR A 476 1.30 -8.67 -15.54
CA THR A 476 0.20 -9.51 -15.02
C THR A 476 0.12 -9.38 -13.51
N ALA A 477 -1.02 -8.96 -12.99
CA ALA A 477 -1.29 -8.93 -11.55
C ALA A 477 -1.78 -10.31 -11.10
N THR A 478 -1.15 -10.87 -10.08
CA THR A 478 -1.44 -12.22 -9.59
C THR A 478 -1.88 -12.23 -8.14
N ASP A 479 -1.59 -11.15 -7.42
CA ASP A 479 -2.23 -10.78 -6.17
C ASP A 479 -2.22 -9.25 -6.00
N GLY A 480 -3.24 -8.70 -5.34
CA GLY A 480 -3.38 -7.26 -5.12
C GLY A 480 -3.65 -6.42 -6.37
N VAL A 481 -3.23 -5.14 -6.33
CA VAL A 481 -3.48 -4.15 -7.37
C VAL A 481 -2.16 -3.64 -7.97
N VAL A 482 -2.06 -3.71 -9.29
CA VAL A 482 -0.90 -3.21 -10.05
C VAL A 482 -1.35 -2.08 -10.97
N ARG A 483 -0.60 -0.98 -10.99
CA ARG A 483 -0.86 0.16 -11.87
C ARG A 483 0.23 0.25 -12.92
N THR A 484 -0.14 0.13 -14.18
CA THR A 484 0.79 0.13 -15.32
C THR A 484 0.47 1.30 -16.25
N SER A 485 1.48 2.09 -16.59
CA SER A 485 1.40 3.14 -17.60
C SER A 485 2.44 2.91 -18.69
N GLY A 486 2.13 3.29 -19.93
CA GLY A 486 3.14 3.34 -20.99
C GLY A 486 4.12 4.49 -20.78
N LEU A 487 5.29 4.42 -21.41
CA LEU A 487 6.33 5.46 -21.38
C LEU A 487 6.42 6.20 -22.72
N GLY A 488 6.35 7.53 -22.72
CA GLY A 488 6.50 8.40 -23.91
C GLY A 488 5.41 9.48 -24.04
N GLU A 489 5.61 10.48 -24.91
CA GLU A 489 4.76 11.70 -24.99
C GLU A 489 3.27 11.45 -25.35
N GLY A 490 2.87 10.23 -25.74
CA GLY A 490 1.49 9.82 -26.00
C GLY A 490 0.83 8.91 -24.94
N ALA A 491 1.61 8.38 -23.99
CA ALA A 491 1.15 7.33 -23.07
C ALA A 491 0.70 7.90 -21.72
N ARG A 492 -0.39 8.68 -21.71
CA ARG A 492 -0.90 9.33 -20.47
C ARG A 492 -1.87 8.47 -19.66
N THR A 493 -2.21 7.27 -20.15
CA THR A 493 -3.22 6.41 -19.53
C THR A 493 -2.56 5.37 -18.63
N THR A 494 -2.94 5.37 -17.36
CA THR A 494 -2.61 4.32 -16.40
C THR A 494 -3.75 3.32 -16.33
N VAL A 495 -3.42 2.04 -16.49
CA VAL A 495 -4.35 0.93 -16.34
C VAL A 495 -4.14 0.27 -14.98
N GLN A 496 -5.23 -0.02 -14.29
CA GLN A 496 -5.23 -0.75 -13.02
C GLN A 496 -5.56 -2.22 -13.29
N LEU A 497 -4.66 -3.11 -12.88
CA LEU A 497 -4.82 -4.55 -12.93
C LEU A 497 -5.16 -5.05 -11.53
N THR A 498 -6.18 -5.91 -11.45
CA THR A 498 -6.50 -6.72 -10.27
C THR A 498 -6.00 -8.14 -10.46
N GLN A 499 -6.00 -8.94 -9.40
CA GLN A 499 -5.65 -10.36 -9.45
C GLN A 499 -6.22 -11.09 -10.69
N GLY A 500 -5.35 -11.80 -11.40
CA GLY A 500 -5.67 -12.57 -12.59
C GLY A 500 -5.78 -11.74 -13.87
N MET A 501 -5.51 -10.43 -13.85
CA MET A 501 -5.55 -9.58 -15.04
C MET A 501 -4.16 -9.27 -15.58
N GLY A 502 -4.05 -9.14 -16.90
CA GLY A 502 -2.83 -8.69 -17.58
C GLY A 502 -3.08 -7.63 -18.64
N THR A 503 -2.06 -6.83 -18.92
CA THR A 503 -2.04 -5.84 -20.01
C THR A 503 -0.72 -5.90 -20.75
N THR A 504 -0.70 -5.47 -22.01
CA THR A 504 0.52 -5.39 -22.83
C THR A 504 0.66 -3.99 -23.42
N VAL A 505 1.91 -3.51 -23.46
CA VAL A 505 2.34 -2.32 -24.20
C VAL A 505 3.32 -2.76 -25.27
N SER A 506 2.86 -2.68 -26.52
CA SER A 506 3.61 -3.20 -27.68
C SER A 506 4.63 -2.23 -28.25
N ALA A 507 4.49 -0.92 -27.98
CA ALA A 507 5.40 0.11 -28.50
C ALA A 507 5.56 1.30 -27.55
N ARG A 508 6.66 2.04 -27.69
CA ARG A 508 6.92 3.23 -26.87
C ARG A 508 5.91 4.33 -27.23
N GLY A 509 5.34 4.97 -26.22
CA GLY A 509 4.32 5.99 -26.38
C GLY A 509 2.91 5.45 -26.65
N SER A 510 2.71 4.14 -26.79
CA SER A 510 1.36 3.54 -26.83
C SER A 510 0.79 3.39 -25.42
N THR A 511 -0.53 3.50 -25.29
CA THR A 511 -1.23 3.19 -24.04
C THR A 511 -1.27 1.67 -23.79
N PRO A 512 -1.32 1.23 -22.52
CA PRO A 512 -1.58 -0.18 -22.20
C PRO A 512 -2.90 -0.65 -22.82
N SER A 513 -2.92 -1.90 -23.28
CA SER A 513 -4.15 -2.55 -23.73
C SER A 513 -5.15 -2.67 -22.58
N ASP A 514 -6.44 -2.83 -22.88
CA ASP A 514 -7.44 -3.13 -21.86
C ASP A 514 -7.03 -4.39 -21.05
N PRO A 515 -7.27 -4.41 -19.73
CA PRO A 515 -7.01 -5.58 -18.90
C PRO A 515 -7.76 -6.81 -19.41
N VAL A 516 -7.02 -7.89 -19.65
CA VAL A 516 -7.58 -9.19 -20.03
C VAL A 516 -7.33 -10.20 -18.92
N ALA A 517 -8.36 -11.00 -18.61
CA ALA A 517 -8.23 -12.09 -17.66
C ALA A 517 -7.23 -13.14 -18.18
N MET A 518 -6.14 -13.35 -17.44
CA MET A 518 -5.17 -14.39 -17.67
C MET A 518 -5.59 -15.63 -16.87
N ARG A 519 -6.20 -16.60 -17.56
CA ARG A 519 -6.62 -17.84 -16.92
C ARG A 519 -5.52 -18.89 -17.06
N THR A 520 -4.93 -19.32 -15.95
CA THR A 520 -3.97 -20.43 -15.89
C THR A 520 -4.54 -21.57 -15.05
N GLN A 521 -4.14 -22.80 -15.37
CA GLN A 521 -4.41 -23.94 -14.49
C GLN A 521 -3.47 -23.85 -13.28
N THR A 522 -3.93 -24.32 -12.13
CA THR A 522 -3.14 -24.30 -10.89
C THR A 522 -3.18 -25.66 -10.22
N VAL A 523 -2.07 -26.06 -9.59
CA VAL A 523 -2.04 -27.21 -8.67
C VAL A 523 -2.00 -26.69 -7.24
N THR A 524 -2.95 -27.13 -6.42
CA THR A 524 -3.00 -26.79 -5.00
C THR A 524 -2.60 -27.99 -4.16
N PHE A 525 -1.54 -27.82 -3.38
CA PHE A 525 -1.01 -28.78 -2.42
C PHE A 525 -1.49 -28.42 -1.02
N ALA A 526 -2.12 -29.35 -0.33
CA ALA A 526 -2.52 -29.26 1.06
C ALA A 526 -1.72 -30.32 1.83
N MET A 527 -0.90 -29.85 2.79
CA MET A 527 0.00 -30.65 3.61
C MET A 527 -0.48 -30.56 5.05
N ASP A 528 -1.10 -31.63 5.52
CA ASP A 528 -1.70 -31.70 6.85
C ASP A 528 -0.64 -31.94 7.92
N ASP A 529 -0.89 -31.40 9.12
CA ASP A 529 -0.03 -31.51 10.29
C ASP A 529 1.44 -31.15 10.03
N ALA A 530 1.66 -30.16 9.15
CA ALA A 530 3.00 -29.73 8.75
C ALA A 530 3.49 -28.51 9.56
N ARG A 531 4.62 -28.66 10.23
CA ARG A 531 5.35 -27.53 10.85
C ARG A 531 5.95 -26.62 9.78
N ASP A 532 6.65 -27.25 8.85
CA ASP A 532 7.28 -26.66 7.68
C ASP A 532 6.96 -27.57 6.49
N ALA A 533 6.59 -26.98 5.35
CA ALA A 533 6.36 -27.74 4.13
C ALA A 533 6.61 -26.87 2.90
N VAL A 534 7.29 -27.42 1.90
CA VAL A 534 7.62 -26.72 0.67
C VAL A 534 7.30 -27.58 -0.56
N VAL A 535 6.73 -26.93 -1.56
CA VAL A 535 6.59 -27.46 -2.92
C VAL A 535 7.80 -26.99 -3.72
N VAL A 536 8.44 -27.90 -4.45
CA VAL A 536 9.68 -27.66 -5.21
C VAL A 536 9.43 -27.96 -6.67
N ALA A 537 9.73 -27.00 -7.53
CA ALA A 537 9.69 -27.13 -8.98
C ALA A 537 10.98 -27.76 -9.53
N PRO A 538 10.98 -28.30 -10.76
CA PRO A 538 12.15 -28.97 -11.35
C PRO A 538 13.39 -28.07 -11.51
N ASN A 539 13.19 -26.76 -11.60
CA ASN A 539 14.24 -25.75 -11.68
C ASN A 539 14.82 -25.34 -10.30
N GLY A 540 14.35 -25.98 -9.21
CA GLY A 540 14.81 -25.73 -7.84
C GLY A 540 14.14 -24.58 -7.12
N GLU A 541 13.22 -23.85 -7.79
CA GLU A 541 12.37 -22.87 -7.13
C GLU A 541 11.44 -23.59 -6.14
N ALA A 542 11.24 -22.99 -4.97
CA ALA A 542 10.44 -23.59 -3.92
C ALA A 542 9.49 -22.57 -3.28
N SER A 543 8.27 -23.00 -2.97
CA SER A 543 7.28 -22.19 -2.26
C SER A 543 6.60 -22.98 -1.15
N GLY A 544 6.35 -22.33 -0.03
CA GLY A 544 5.76 -22.94 1.15
C GLY A 544 6.22 -22.26 2.43
N VAL A 545 6.33 -23.04 3.50
CA VAL A 545 6.79 -22.59 4.81
C VAL A 545 8.07 -23.34 5.14
N ARG A 546 9.13 -22.61 5.51
CA ARG A 546 10.40 -23.19 5.91
C ARG A 546 11.00 -22.42 7.06
N SER A 547 11.41 -23.13 8.11
CA SER A 547 11.92 -22.52 9.35
C SER A 547 10.93 -21.49 9.93
N GLY A 548 9.62 -21.73 9.75
CA GLY A 548 8.55 -20.81 10.18
C GLY A 548 8.28 -19.62 9.26
N GLU A 549 9.10 -19.37 8.24
CA GLU A 549 8.92 -18.25 7.30
C GLU A 549 8.25 -18.70 6.00
N ILE A 550 7.46 -17.80 5.40
CA ILE A 550 6.84 -18.04 4.09
C ILE A 550 7.88 -17.78 2.99
N VAL A 551 8.09 -18.78 2.14
CA VAL A 551 8.95 -18.72 0.96
C VAL A 551 8.06 -18.75 -0.30
N ARG A 552 8.29 -17.84 -1.25
CA ARG A 552 7.51 -17.73 -2.50
C ARG A 552 8.41 -17.53 -3.71
N TYR A 553 9.26 -18.53 -4.01
CA TYR A 553 10.16 -18.47 -5.16
C TYR A 553 9.57 -19.05 -6.45
N ILE A 554 8.46 -19.79 -6.39
CA ILE A 554 7.77 -20.26 -7.59
C ILE A 554 6.87 -19.12 -8.09
N PRO A 555 7.07 -18.60 -9.30
CA PRO A 555 6.21 -17.57 -9.87
C PRO A 555 4.74 -18.00 -9.86
N GLY A 556 3.84 -17.09 -9.51
CA GLY A 556 2.40 -17.36 -9.44
C GLY A 556 1.94 -18.14 -8.22
N SER A 557 2.86 -18.52 -7.33
CA SER A 557 2.50 -19.28 -6.15
C SER A 557 1.80 -18.43 -5.09
N SER A 558 0.89 -19.06 -4.37
CA SER A 558 0.33 -18.55 -3.12
C SER A 558 0.57 -19.57 -2.01
N VAL A 559 0.82 -19.05 -0.81
CA VAL A 559 1.11 -19.87 0.38
C VAL A 559 0.24 -19.36 1.51
N THR A 560 -0.52 -20.28 2.12
CA THR A 560 -1.32 -20.05 3.31
C THR A 560 -0.90 -21.06 4.38
N LYS A 561 -0.60 -20.59 5.59
CA LYS A 561 -0.32 -21.45 6.75
C LYS A 561 -1.44 -21.30 7.75
N THR A 562 -2.06 -22.40 8.14
CA THR A 562 -2.98 -22.48 9.29
C THR A 562 -2.28 -23.21 10.44
N ALA A 563 -2.96 -23.36 11.58
CA ALA A 563 -2.39 -24.09 12.72
C ALA A 563 -2.13 -25.59 12.43
N SER A 564 -2.89 -26.18 11.49
CA SER A 564 -2.86 -27.62 11.21
C SER A 564 -2.55 -27.97 9.77
N GLN A 565 -2.37 -26.99 8.87
CA GLN A 565 -2.17 -27.26 7.46
C GLN A 565 -1.32 -26.17 6.79
N VAL A 566 -0.41 -26.58 5.91
CA VAL A 566 0.23 -25.69 4.95
C VAL A 566 -0.43 -25.92 3.60
N MET A 567 -0.90 -24.85 2.98
CA MET A 567 -1.48 -24.90 1.63
C MET A 567 -0.64 -24.07 0.67
N VAL A 568 -0.21 -24.69 -0.42
CA VAL A 568 0.59 -24.06 -1.48
C VAL A 568 -0.12 -24.24 -2.80
N SER A 569 -0.51 -23.15 -3.45
CA SER A 569 -1.04 -23.18 -4.82
C SER A 569 0.04 -22.68 -5.78
N VAL A 570 0.29 -23.39 -6.87
CA VAL A 570 1.28 -23.03 -7.90
C VAL A 570 0.63 -23.09 -9.29
N PRO A 571 1.08 -22.28 -10.27
CA PRO A 571 0.70 -22.49 -11.66
C PRO A 571 1.12 -23.87 -12.16
N ALA A 572 0.30 -24.49 -12.99
CA ALA A 572 0.58 -25.77 -13.63
C ALA A 572 1.53 -25.63 -14.84
N ASP A 573 2.56 -24.78 -14.71
CA ASP A 573 3.52 -24.46 -15.78
C ASP A 573 4.63 -25.54 -15.91
N PHE A 574 4.78 -26.38 -14.88
CA PHE A 574 5.68 -27.54 -14.87
C PHE A 574 4.91 -28.85 -14.96
N ASP A 575 5.54 -29.86 -15.55
CA ASP A 575 4.99 -31.23 -15.68
C ASP A 575 5.04 -32.02 -14.37
N ARG A 576 5.79 -31.55 -13.37
CA ARG A 576 5.95 -32.24 -12.09
C ARG A 576 6.42 -31.32 -10.96
N PHE A 577 6.09 -31.69 -9.74
CA PHE A 577 6.52 -31.02 -8.50
C PHE A 577 6.88 -32.05 -7.43
N ALA A 578 7.85 -31.72 -6.59
CA ALA A 578 8.12 -32.45 -5.34
C ALA A 578 7.51 -31.68 -4.16
N THR A 579 7.19 -32.40 -3.10
CA THR A 579 6.74 -31.84 -1.82
C THR A 579 7.61 -32.40 -0.71
N ILE A 580 8.13 -31.51 0.14
CA ILE A 580 8.95 -31.85 1.30
C ILE A 580 8.20 -31.34 2.53
N VAL A 581 7.90 -32.24 3.47
CA VAL A 581 7.08 -31.94 4.65
C VAL A 581 7.83 -32.34 5.91
N GLN A 582 7.91 -31.42 6.86
CA GLN A 582 8.32 -31.70 8.23
C GLN A 582 7.07 -31.66 9.13
N PRO A 583 6.69 -32.78 9.75
CA PRO A 583 5.48 -32.84 10.58
C PRO A 583 5.60 -31.98 11.84
N SER A 584 4.46 -31.54 12.36
CA SER A 584 4.30 -30.84 13.63
C SER A 584 4.58 -31.76 14.82
N ASP A 585 4.17 -33.02 14.74
CA ASP A 585 4.55 -34.06 15.69
C ASP A 585 5.88 -34.71 15.27
N PRO A 586 6.96 -34.58 16.06
CA PRO A 586 8.23 -35.24 15.80
C PRO A 586 8.14 -36.78 15.77
N GLY A 587 7.10 -37.36 16.38
CA GLY A 587 6.84 -38.80 16.41
C GLY A 587 6.01 -39.32 15.23
N ALA A 588 5.53 -38.44 14.35
CA ALA A 588 4.73 -38.83 13.19
C ALA A 588 5.52 -39.77 12.26
N ARG A 589 4.89 -40.90 11.89
CA ARG A 589 5.48 -41.88 10.97
C ARG A 589 5.13 -41.60 9.51
N GLU A 590 4.03 -40.89 9.28
CA GLU A 590 3.47 -40.58 7.97
C GLU A 590 2.89 -39.17 8.00
N VAL A 591 2.77 -38.55 6.83
CA VAL A 591 2.05 -37.28 6.64
C VAL A 591 1.10 -37.43 5.45
N VAL A 592 0.04 -36.64 5.41
CA VAL A 592 -0.90 -36.64 4.28
C VAL A 592 -0.63 -35.44 3.39
N VAL A 593 -0.49 -35.69 2.09
CA VAL A 593 -0.34 -34.65 1.07
C VAL A 593 -1.44 -34.81 0.03
N HIS A 594 -2.32 -33.82 -0.03
CA HIS A 594 -3.37 -33.72 -1.04
C HIS A 594 -2.93 -32.75 -2.14
N ALA A 595 -3.06 -33.14 -3.40
CA ALA A 595 -2.84 -32.26 -4.55
C ALA A 595 -4.09 -32.21 -5.44
N GLN A 596 -4.51 -31.01 -5.83
CA GLN A 596 -5.67 -30.77 -6.69
C GLN A 596 -5.27 -29.91 -7.89
N LEU A 597 -5.46 -30.43 -9.10
CA LEU A 597 -5.35 -29.68 -10.34
C LEU A 597 -6.67 -28.96 -10.55
N ARG A 598 -6.63 -27.62 -10.62
CA ARG A 598 -7.80 -26.77 -10.86
C ARG A 598 -7.70 -26.17 -12.26
N THR A 599 -8.81 -26.23 -13.00
CA THR A 599 -8.92 -25.60 -14.31
C THR A 599 -8.79 -24.09 -14.18
N ALA A 600 -8.57 -23.44 -15.32
CA ALA A 600 -8.61 -21.99 -15.47
C ALA A 600 -9.95 -21.34 -15.04
N SER A 601 -11.03 -22.12 -14.88
CA SER A 601 -12.33 -21.67 -14.35
C SER A 601 -12.49 -21.92 -12.84
N GLY A 602 -11.49 -22.50 -12.18
CA GLY A 602 -11.51 -22.82 -10.76
C GLY A 602 -12.20 -24.14 -10.40
N SER A 603 -12.55 -24.98 -11.38
CA SER A 603 -13.11 -26.31 -11.12
C SER A 603 -12.00 -27.32 -10.86
N VAL A 604 -12.19 -28.29 -9.97
CA VAL A 604 -11.20 -29.36 -9.76
C VAL A 604 -11.24 -30.31 -10.97
N ALA A 605 -10.14 -30.39 -11.72
CA ALA A 605 -9.98 -31.25 -12.89
C ALA A 605 -9.50 -32.65 -12.51
N ALA A 606 -8.59 -32.72 -11.54
CA ALA A 606 -8.04 -33.97 -11.02
C ALA A 606 -7.55 -33.75 -9.59
N GLN A 607 -7.48 -34.82 -8.81
CA GLN A 607 -6.93 -34.79 -7.46
C GLN A 607 -6.19 -36.09 -7.18
N VAL A 608 -5.16 -36.01 -6.35
CA VAL A 608 -4.40 -37.15 -5.86
C VAL A 608 -4.09 -36.91 -4.38
N SER A 609 -4.04 -37.99 -3.61
CA SER A 609 -3.61 -37.97 -2.22
C SER A 609 -2.50 -38.97 -2.05
N ASP A 610 -1.46 -38.61 -1.33
CA ASP A 610 -0.37 -39.51 -0.98
C ASP A 610 -0.08 -39.46 0.52
N GLN A 611 0.47 -40.56 1.05
CA GLN A 611 0.83 -40.72 2.46
C GLN A 611 2.29 -41.14 2.60
N PRO A 612 3.25 -40.23 2.30
CA PRO A 612 4.67 -40.55 2.39
C PRO A 612 5.10 -40.83 3.83
N GLN A 613 6.01 -41.80 3.98
CA GLN A 613 6.66 -42.12 5.26
C GLN A 613 7.62 -41.01 5.66
N VAL A 614 7.68 -40.72 6.96
CA VAL A 614 8.63 -39.79 7.57
C VAL A 614 9.94 -40.52 7.83
N ALA A 615 11.00 -40.09 7.16
CA ALA A 615 12.36 -40.61 7.34
C ALA A 615 13.30 -39.47 7.75
N ALA A 616 14.06 -39.67 8.83
CA ALA A 616 14.93 -38.63 9.40
C ALA A 616 14.19 -37.30 9.68
N GLY A 617 12.94 -37.38 10.15
CA GLY A 617 12.11 -36.22 10.50
C GLY A 617 11.48 -35.48 9.32
N VAL A 618 11.59 -36.00 8.10
CA VAL A 618 11.03 -35.38 6.89
C VAL A 618 10.34 -36.44 6.02
N ALA A 619 9.18 -36.10 5.46
CA ALA A 619 8.52 -36.87 4.43
C ALA A 619 8.68 -36.20 3.07
N LYS A 620 8.87 -37.00 2.02
CA LYS A 620 9.00 -36.52 0.64
C LYS A 620 8.04 -37.27 -0.26
N THR A 621 7.32 -36.53 -1.09
CA THR A 621 6.46 -37.07 -2.15
C THR A 621 6.56 -36.16 -3.38
N GLY A 622 5.88 -36.51 -4.47
CA GLY A 622 5.77 -35.66 -5.64
C GLY A 622 4.57 -36.00 -6.49
N VAL A 623 4.18 -35.04 -7.31
CA VAL A 623 3.04 -35.14 -8.20
C VAL A 623 3.47 -34.77 -9.61
N GLY A 624 3.14 -35.63 -10.57
CA GLY A 624 3.23 -35.37 -12.00
C GLY A 624 1.89 -34.92 -12.55
N ILE A 625 1.93 -34.00 -13.51
CA ILE A 625 0.78 -33.54 -14.28
C ILE A 625 0.82 -34.24 -15.64
N ALA A 626 -0.08 -35.20 -15.82
CA ALA A 626 -0.23 -35.94 -17.07
C ALA A 626 -1.52 -35.49 -17.80
N PRO A 627 -1.68 -35.77 -19.11
CA PRO A 627 -2.91 -35.47 -19.84
C PRO A 627 -4.18 -36.10 -19.22
N GLN A 628 -4.00 -37.16 -18.42
CA GLN A 628 -5.07 -37.96 -17.82
C GLN A 628 -5.41 -37.49 -16.39
N GLY A 629 -4.66 -36.52 -15.85
CA GLY A 629 -4.82 -35.99 -14.49
C GLY A 629 -3.51 -35.95 -13.71
N LEU A 630 -3.62 -35.90 -12.38
CA LEU A 630 -2.48 -35.94 -11.47
C LEU A 630 -2.07 -37.38 -11.17
N VAL A 631 -0.76 -37.63 -11.08
CA VAL A 631 -0.18 -38.92 -10.71
C VAL A 631 0.87 -38.75 -9.61
N THR A 632 0.90 -39.65 -8.64
CA THR A 632 1.99 -39.66 -7.64
C THR A 632 3.29 -40.11 -8.29
N LEU A 633 4.38 -39.41 -8.03
CA LEU A 633 5.71 -39.75 -8.55
C LEU A 633 6.36 -40.86 -7.71
N SER A 634 7.23 -41.66 -8.34
CA SER A 634 8.05 -42.62 -7.60
C SER A 634 9.12 -41.91 -6.78
N THR A 635 9.54 -42.54 -5.68
CA THR A 635 10.58 -42.00 -4.79
C THR A 635 11.87 -41.66 -5.54
N THR A 636 12.27 -42.48 -6.51
CA THR A 636 13.46 -42.23 -7.36
C THR A 636 13.37 -40.93 -8.14
N VAL A 637 12.19 -40.55 -8.63
CA VAL A 637 11.99 -39.28 -9.34
C VAL A 637 11.98 -38.11 -8.37
N VAL A 638 11.36 -38.27 -7.20
CA VAL A 638 11.33 -37.24 -6.14
C VAL A 638 12.73 -36.93 -5.62
N GLU A 639 13.60 -37.93 -5.49
CA GLU A 639 14.98 -37.76 -5.05
C GLU A 639 15.87 -37.00 -6.05
N GLN A 640 15.46 -36.91 -7.32
CA GLN A 640 16.17 -36.15 -8.35
C GLN A 640 15.87 -34.65 -8.33
N PHE A 641 14.87 -34.21 -7.55
CA PHE A 641 14.57 -32.78 -7.44
C PHE A 641 15.73 -32.04 -6.74
N PRO A 642 16.04 -30.81 -7.17
CA PRO A 642 17.01 -29.98 -6.48
C PRO A 642 16.62 -29.78 -5.02
N GLN A 643 17.62 -29.71 -4.14
CA GLN A 643 17.36 -29.29 -2.76
C GLN A 643 16.90 -27.82 -2.76
N PRO A 644 15.82 -27.47 -2.06
CA PRO A 644 15.35 -26.10 -2.02
C PRO A 644 16.45 -25.22 -1.42
N VAL A 645 16.84 -24.16 -2.12
CA VAL A 645 17.81 -23.18 -1.62
C VAL A 645 17.05 -22.16 -0.78
N ALA A 646 17.31 -22.11 0.53
CA ALA A 646 16.77 -21.06 1.39
C ALA A 646 17.87 -20.06 1.71
N VAL A 647 17.56 -18.78 1.49
CA VAL A 647 18.39 -17.66 1.89
C VAL A 647 17.53 -16.76 2.75
N GLN A 648 17.98 -16.52 3.99
CA GLN A 648 17.37 -15.54 4.89
C GLN A 648 17.57 -14.15 4.30
N ALA A 649 16.57 -13.29 4.37
CA ALA A 649 16.79 -11.90 3.97
C ALA A 649 17.93 -11.30 4.81
N PRO A 650 18.70 -10.36 4.23
CA PRO A 650 19.68 -9.63 5.00
C PRO A 650 18.98 -8.95 6.19
N PRO A 651 19.58 -8.96 7.39
CA PRO A 651 18.96 -8.35 8.56
C PRO A 651 18.61 -6.89 8.25
N PRO A 652 17.47 -6.39 8.76
CA PRO A 652 17.09 -5.00 8.58
C PRO A 652 18.26 -4.15 9.06
N ALA A 653 18.57 -3.10 8.30
CA ALA A 653 19.70 -2.27 8.60
C ALA A 653 19.51 -1.68 10.01
N THR A 654 20.28 -2.17 10.98
CA THR A 654 20.24 -1.70 12.35
C THR A 654 20.95 -0.36 12.40
N PHE A 655 20.25 0.67 12.86
CA PHE A 655 20.88 1.91 13.27
C PHE A 655 21.85 1.59 14.41
N ASP A 656 23.15 1.60 14.12
CA ASP A 656 24.19 1.60 15.14
C ASP A 656 24.54 3.06 15.47
N PRO A 657 24.00 3.64 16.56
CA PRO A 657 24.31 5.01 16.98
C PRO A 657 25.80 5.20 17.33
N PHE A 658 26.55 4.11 17.51
CA PHE A 658 27.98 4.10 17.83
C PHE A 658 28.87 3.78 16.62
N ALA A 659 28.31 3.67 15.41
CA ALA A 659 29.11 3.49 14.19
C ALA A 659 30.08 4.68 13.95
N PHE A 660 29.74 5.88 14.42
CA PHE A 660 30.65 7.04 14.42
C PHE A 660 31.78 6.93 15.47
N ALA A 661 31.56 6.19 16.56
CA ALA A 661 32.55 5.97 17.62
C ALA A 661 33.50 4.82 17.32
N ARG A 662 33.12 3.89 16.43
CA ARG A 662 34.00 2.84 15.90
C ARG A 662 34.59 3.29 14.56
N SER A 663 35.35 4.38 14.60
CA SER A 663 36.48 4.52 13.68
C SER A 663 37.31 3.25 13.83
N THR A 664 37.44 2.50 12.74
CA THR A 664 38.36 1.38 12.65
C THR A 664 39.74 1.83 13.10
N SER A 665 40.16 1.33 14.26
CA SER A 665 41.55 1.02 14.51
C SER A 665 41.98 0.01 13.43
N GLN A 666 42.30 0.50 12.23
CA GLN A 666 43.18 -0.27 11.37
C GLN A 666 44.53 -0.36 12.10
N PRO A 667 45.12 -1.56 12.27
CA PRO A 667 46.54 -1.60 12.58
C PRO A 667 47.23 -0.87 11.43
N VAL A 668 47.91 0.23 11.76
CA VAL A 668 48.78 0.94 10.83
C VAL A 668 49.68 -0.11 10.19
N GLY A 669 49.53 -0.31 8.88
CA GLY A 669 50.42 -1.19 8.13
C GLY A 669 51.87 -0.77 8.35
N GLN A 670 52.81 -1.72 8.33
CA GLN A 670 54.22 -1.41 8.51
C GLN A 670 54.62 -0.25 7.58
N PRO A 671 55.40 0.74 8.07
CA PRO A 671 55.86 1.82 7.23
C PRO A 671 56.61 1.25 6.04
N GLY A 672 56.22 1.69 4.84
CA GLY A 672 56.92 1.33 3.61
C GLY A 672 58.39 1.77 3.68
N PRO A 673 59.28 1.17 2.87
CA PRO A 673 60.69 1.54 2.86
C PRO A 673 60.86 3.03 2.56
N ALA A 674 61.82 3.67 3.24
CA ALA A 674 62.12 5.08 3.07
C ALA A 674 62.38 5.39 1.58
N GLY A 675 61.57 6.27 1.00
CA GLY A 675 61.79 6.78 -0.35
C GLY A 675 63.12 7.53 -0.42
N ALA A 676 63.79 7.43 -1.57
CA ALA A 676 65.07 8.12 -1.79
C ALA A 676 64.94 9.62 -1.53
N ALA A 677 65.93 10.19 -0.83
CA ALA A 677 65.97 11.62 -0.53
C ALA A 677 65.94 12.42 -1.84
N GLY A 678 64.86 13.17 -2.05
CA GLY A 678 64.78 14.14 -3.14
C GLY A 678 65.76 15.28 -2.89
N SER A 679 66.55 15.63 -3.90
CA SER A 679 67.47 16.75 -3.86
C SER A 679 66.72 18.05 -3.52
N PRO A 680 67.24 18.92 -2.64
CA PRO A 680 66.62 20.21 -2.39
C PRO A 680 66.65 21.05 -3.68
N GLY A 681 65.48 21.48 -4.13
CA GLY A 681 65.35 22.41 -5.25
C GLY A 681 65.84 23.82 -4.88
N PRO A 682 66.19 24.64 -5.89
CA PRO A 682 66.89 25.91 -5.73
C PRO A 682 66.13 26.99 -4.95
#